data_AF-A0AAV2G5E9-F1
#
_entry.id   AF-A0AAV2G5E9-F1
#
_cell.length_a   1.000
_cell.length_b   1.000
_cell.length_c   1.000
_cell.angle_alpha   90.00
_cell.angle_beta   90.00
_cell.angle_gamma   90.00
#
_symmetry.space_group_name_H-M   'P 1'
#
loop_
_entity.id
_entity.type
_entity.pdbx_description
1 polymer ?
#
loop_
_entity_poly.entity_id
_entity_poly.type
_entity_poly.pdbx_seq_one_letter_code
_entity_poly.pdbx_strand_id
1 'polypeptide(L)'
;MAMSFFMTGTLPEAVTESTVVLIPKVDSPERVTQLRPISLNNVCLKSITKAMTSRLKTMMRQWVSPRQSSFIPGRQTTDNIIVVQEVLHSFTKRRGKKGGMVFKIDLEKAYDMLRWDFLRDTLEEVGLPSCWIRCIMYCVKHNTMRIRWNGELSQPIMPSRGVRQGDPLSPYLFVLCMERLSHKIDEAVNDGLWKAVRLTRSGPPLTHLFFADDLLLFAEAERKQIGVIKKCLEDFCHSSGQRVNFSKSIVYVSPNIARHKAEALSAYAGIPLKAALGRYLGIQAIQERVTKGRYQSLILRIQKMAPWKAKRLSFTARLTVARSVAASLPVYTMHTELIPSGVCRSIDKISRDFIWGDEENHAKFHLVAWERLTKPKAQGGLGIRPTRQANLAMLAKGGWRLLQDKESIWRGILLSKYGGLRAGLDVLRKVQGSSFTWSSFSKAADLLKQGCAWNIRNEKRTKFWSDPWVLQVPLKDMVTGDMPENADEAMVADFVRADGSWRIELLSGRLPPDIISKITSTAVDTISQEEDSLFWAPAADGRFSTKSAYALLTKHDQQGTDGVWKEIWRLPVPERVRCFMWLAFQGKLATNVLRFQRRVAESPCCQRCAEQPETVLHILRDCAPAAYFWCRHVPQQKQHEFFSDSHEVWFRKNIMSKESSSTRINWPGFFSMATWLIWKNRTTASFKGLRAALSASSLTQSIVTKTKLWDDSWHAPELFLNHKRKPVERVAAEIGWTPPLEGWVMLNTDGASNGNPGPAGAGGLVRDSTGRWLGGVVANLGYATAVLAELWAIYYGLELVWNLGFRVVKIATDSKLELQLIQERHDPIHPHATLLSLIRRKIGQDWLVSLSHTYREGNRAADWLSKHSLVYPYGKYELAAPPTGMIHLLQDDVRGITFERQIVANSSSLS
;
A
#
# COMPACT_ATOMS: atom_id res chain seq x y z
N MET A 1 16.22 -20.83 -26.33
CA MET A 1 17.40 -20.22 -25.67
C MET A 1 17.39 -20.41 -24.15
N ALA A 2 16.46 -19.81 -23.38
CA ALA A 2 16.48 -19.89 -21.92
C ALA A 2 16.45 -21.34 -21.36
N MET A 3 15.61 -22.22 -21.92
CA MET A 3 15.57 -23.64 -21.52
C MET A 3 16.91 -24.34 -21.77
N SER A 4 17.49 -24.14 -22.96
CA SER A 4 18.83 -24.66 -23.30
C SER A 4 19.88 -24.16 -22.31
N PHE A 5 19.90 -22.87 -21.96
CA PHE A 5 20.82 -22.33 -20.96
C PHE A 5 20.69 -23.02 -19.59
N PHE A 6 19.47 -23.27 -19.10
CA PHE A 6 19.31 -23.95 -17.80
C PHE A 6 19.72 -25.43 -17.82
N MET A 7 19.81 -26.04 -18.99
CA MET A 7 20.32 -27.41 -19.16
C MET A 7 21.84 -27.43 -19.34
N THR A 8 22.36 -26.62 -20.26
CA THR A 8 23.77 -26.65 -20.68
C THR A 8 24.66 -25.74 -19.84
N GLY A 9 24.12 -24.65 -19.29
CA GLY A 9 24.86 -23.60 -18.60
C GLY A 9 25.60 -22.64 -19.53
N THR A 10 25.25 -22.58 -20.82
CA THR A 10 25.93 -21.74 -21.82
C THR A 10 24.98 -20.79 -22.55
N LEU A 11 25.48 -19.62 -22.96
CA LEU A 11 24.75 -18.62 -23.76
C LEU A 11 25.58 -18.19 -24.96
N PRO A 12 24.94 -17.83 -26.09
CA PRO A 12 25.64 -17.20 -27.22
C PRO A 12 26.36 -15.91 -26.79
N GLU A 13 27.56 -15.67 -27.32
CA GLU A 13 28.41 -14.53 -26.92
C GLU A 13 27.70 -13.18 -27.08
N ALA A 14 26.98 -12.98 -28.18
CA ALA A 14 26.19 -11.76 -28.44
C ALA A 14 25.16 -11.42 -27.35
N VAL A 15 24.70 -12.42 -26.58
CA VAL A 15 23.76 -12.23 -25.47
C VAL A 15 24.49 -11.75 -24.20
N THR A 16 25.78 -12.06 -24.09
CA THR A 16 26.61 -11.72 -22.92
C THR A 16 27.34 -10.39 -23.03
N GLU A 17 27.32 -9.75 -24.21
CA GLU A 17 27.88 -8.40 -24.41
C GLU A 17 27.06 -7.33 -23.66
N SER A 18 27.77 -6.36 -23.10
CA SER A 18 27.19 -5.25 -22.34
C SER A 18 27.84 -3.92 -22.70
N THR A 19 27.01 -2.88 -22.87
CA THR A 19 27.50 -1.52 -23.11
C THR A 19 27.54 -0.74 -21.81
N VAL A 20 28.70 -0.24 -21.41
CA VAL A 20 28.87 0.56 -20.19
C VAL A 20 28.72 2.04 -20.51
N VAL A 21 27.76 2.71 -19.87
CA VAL A 21 27.56 4.16 -19.96
C VAL A 21 28.02 4.81 -18.65
N LEU A 22 28.66 5.97 -18.76
CA LEU A 22 29.16 6.73 -17.61
C LEU A 22 28.17 7.84 -17.23
N ILE A 23 27.60 7.76 -16.03
CA ILE A 23 26.66 8.76 -15.50
C ILE A 23 27.38 9.71 -14.53
N PRO A 24 27.22 11.04 -14.66
CA PRO A 24 27.76 11.99 -13.69
C PRO A 24 27.22 11.76 -12.27
N LYS A 25 28.10 11.71 -11.27
CA LYS A 25 27.74 11.72 -9.84
C LYS A 25 27.58 13.14 -9.28
N VAL A 26 28.14 14.13 -9.98
CA VAL A 26 28.14 15.55 -9.65
C VAL A 26 27.76 16.34 -10.90
N ASP A 27 27.35 17.60 -10.73
CA ASP A 27 26.84 18.42 -11.83
C ASP A 27 27.88 18.63 -12.95
N SER A 28 29.16 18.79 -12.57
CA SER A 28 30.29 18.95 -13.50
C SER A 28 31.42 17.96 -13.15
N PRO A 29 31.47 16.76 -13.76
CA PRO A 29 32.52 15.78 -13.48
C PRO A 29 33.82 16.12 -14.23
N GLU A 30 34.91 16.30 -13.50
CA GLU A 30 36.28 16.52 -14.02
C GLU A 30 37.15 15.27 -13.90
N ARG A 31 36.76 14.30 -13.06
CA ARG A 31 37.52 13.07 -12.79
C ARG A 31 36.67 11.83 -13.04
N VAL A 32 37.29 10.75 -13.53
CA VAL A 32 36.62 9.45 -13.75
C VAL A 32 35.96 8.92 -12.47
N THR A 33 36.52 9.20 -11.29
CA THR A 33 35.93 8.82 -9.99
C THR A 33 34.58 9.49 -9.70
N GLN A 34 34.31 10.64 -10.33
CA GLN A 34 33.05 11.36 -10.29
C GLN A 34 32.03 10.83 -11.31
N LEU A 35 32.37 9.80 -12.08
CA LEU A 35 31.45 9.08 -12.97
C LEU A 35 31.04 7.74 -12.32
N ARG A 36 29.81 7.31 -12.58
CA ARG A 36 29.28 5.99 -12.22
C ARG A 36 29.11 5.16 -13.49
N PRO A 37 29.83 4.05 -13.67
CA PRO A 37 29.59 3.13 -14.79
C PRO A 37 28.28 2.37 -14.56
N ILE A 38 27.46 2.25 -15.61
CA ILE A 38 26.25 1.42 -15.62
C ILE A 38 26.31 0.50 -16.83
N SER A 39 26.12 -0.81 -16.60
CA SER A 39 26.12 -1.81 -17.67
C SER A 39 24.71 -1.96 -18.25
N LEU A 40 24.58 -1.67 -19.54
CA LEU A 40 23.39 -1.92 -20.34
C LEU A 40 23.48 -3.31 -20.95
N ASN A 41 22.98 -4.30 -20.19
CA ASN A 41 22.99 -5.70 -20.63
C ASN A 41 21.87 -5.97 -21.65
N ASN A 42 22.06 -7.01 -22.47
CA ASN A 42 21.05 -7.56 -23.37
C ASN A 42 19.73 -7.92 -22.61
N VAL A 43 18.58 -7.65 -23.24
CA VAL A 43 17.26 -7.93 -22.65
C VAL A 43 17.04 -9.43 -22.41
N CYS A 44 17.56 -10.30 -23.28
CA CYS A 44 17.50 -11.75 -23.12
C CYS A 44 18.23 -12.19 -21.85
N LEU A 45 19.46 -11.69 -21.66
CA LEU A 45 20.24 -11.96 -20.45
C LEU A 45 19.51 -11.44 -19.19
N LYS A 46 19.00 -10.21 -19.22
CA LYS A 46 18.22 -9.65 -18.10
C LYS A 46 16.98 -10.48 -17.77
N SER A 47 16.34 -11.06 -18.78
CA SER A 47 15.16 -11.92 -18.57
C SER A 47 15.54 -13.23 -17.88
N ILE A 48 16.65 -13.84 -18.30
CA ILE A 48 17.21 -15.05 -17.69
C ILE A 48 17.64 -14.78 -16.24
N THR A 49 18.47 -13.76 -16.01
CA THR A 49 18.96 -13.42 -14.66
C THR A 49 17.81 -12.98 -13.76
N LYS A 50 16.79 -12.30 -14.28
CA LYS A 50 15.56 -11.98 -13.53
C LYS A 50 14.77 -13.22 -13.12
N ALA A 51 14.66 -14.23 -13.99
CA ALA A 51 14.01 -15.49 -13.65
C ALA A 51 14.76 -16.21 -12.52
N MET A 52 16.10 -16.23 -12.60
CA MET A 52 16.95 -16.78 -11.54
C MET A 52 16.78 -16.01 -10.23
N THR A 53 16.82 -14.67 -10.27
CA THR A 53 16.61 -13.80 -9.11
C THR A 53 15.26 -14.06 -8.43
N SER A 54 14.18 -14.25 -9.19
CA SER A 54 12.85 -14.50 -8.61
C SER A 54 12.81 -15.77 -7.77
N ARG A 55 13.52 -16.83 -8.17
CA ARG A 55 13.67 -18.05 -7.38
C ARG A 55 14.57 -17.83 -6.17
N LEU A 56 15.77 -17.26 -6.38
CA LEU A 56 16.74 -16.98 -5.32
C LEU A 56 16.14 -16.14 -4.19
N LYS A 57 15.34 -15.12 -4.54
CA LYS A 57 14.67 -14.20 -3.61
C LYS A 57 13.84 -14.90 -2.53
N THR A 58 13.27 -16.06 -2.83
CA THR A 58 12.44 -16.82 -1.87
C THR A 58 13.25 -17.39 -0.72
N MET A 59 14.54 -17.69 -0.95
CA MET A 59 15.44 -18.32 0.02
C MET A 59 16.31 -17.31 0.78
N MET A 60 16.48 -16.10 0.25
CA MET A 60 17.35 -15.05 0.82
C MET A 60 17.10 -14.75 2.30
N ARG A 61 15.86 -14.86 2.80
CA ARG A 61 15.57 -14.60 4.22
C ARG A 61 16.18 -15.64 5.16
N GLN A 62 16.32 -16.88 4.69
CA GLN A 62 16.84 -18.00 5.47
C GLN A 62 18.37 -17.96 5.54
N TRP A 63 19.02 -17.53 4.45
CA TRP A 63 20.49 -17.53 4.36
C TRP A 63 21.16 -16.26 4.89
N VAL A 64 20.47 -15.13 4.93
CA VAL A 64 21.07 -13.83 5.24
C VAL A 64 20.66 -13.35 6.63
N SER A 65 21.63 -13.05 7.48
CA SER A 65 21.44 -12.58 8.86
C SER A 65 20.48 -11.39 8.93
N PRO A 66 19.67 -11.25 10.00
CA PRO A 66 18.84 -10.06 10.24
C PRO A 66 19.61 -8.73 10.29
N ARG A 67 20.95 -8.77 10.40
CA ARG A 67 21.85 -7.60 10.39
C ARG A 67 22.12 -7.03 8.99
N GLN A 68 21.70 -7.72 7.92
CA GLN A 68 21.78 -7.25 6.54
C GLN A 68 20.38 -6.95 5.99
N SER A 69 20.11 -5.67 5.69
CA SER A 69 18.77 -5.22 5.30
C SER A 69 18.60 -4.99 3.80
N SER A 70 19.67 -4.94 3.02
CA SER A 70 19.59 -4.57 1.59
C SER A 70 19.19 -5.76 0.71
N PHE A 71 18.31 -5.50 -0.26
CA PHE A 71 17.80 -6.48 -1.25
C PHE A 71 17.09 -7.72 -0.66
N ILE A 72 16.86 -7.78 0.65
CA ILE A 72 16.12 -8.88 1.30
C ILE A 72 14.62 -8.55 1.37
N PRO A 73 13.72 -9.44 0.91
CA PRO A 73 12.29 -9.18 0.93
C PRO A 73 11.78 -8.87 2.34
N GLY A 74 11.00 -7.81 2.51
CA GLY A 74 10.38 -7.42 3.79
C GLY A 74 11.28 -6.71 4.79
N ARG A 75 12.60 -6.63 4.55
CA ARG A 75 13.50 -5.74 5.29
C ARG A 75 13.47 -4.35 4.64
N GLN A 76 13.49 -3.29 5.45
CA GLN A 76 13.42 -1.92 4.94
C GLN A 76 14.66 -1.13 5.35
N THR A 77 15.12 -0.21 4.49
CA THR A 77 16.22 0.71 4.76
C THR A 77 15.99 1.53 6.05
N THR A 78 14.72 1.83 6.34
CA THR A 78 14.29 2.56 7.54
C THR A 78 14.60 1.80 8.83
N ASP A 79 14.71 0.48 8.80
CA ASP A 79 15.00 -0.35 9.98
C ASP A 79 16.41 -0.03 10.50
N ASN A 80 17.41 -0.04 9.61
CA ASN A 80 18.79 0.32 9.95
C ASN A 80 18.87 1.78 10.43
N ILE A 81 18.15 2.69 9.78
CA ILE A 81 18.13 4.09 10.19
C ILE A 81 17.63 4.20 11.63
N ILE A 82 16.51 3.57 11.97
CA ILE A 82 15.95 3.58 13.33
C ILE A 82 16.97 3.05 14.33
N VAL A 83 17.61 1.90 14.06
CA VAL A 83 18.63 1.34 14.96
C VAL A 83 19.77 2.34 15.19
N VAL A 84 20.30 2.92 14.12
CA VAL A 84 21.39 3.91 14.23
C VAL A 84 20.97 5.12 15.04
N GLN A 85 19.75 5.65 14.83
CA GLN A 85 19.24 6.76 15.65
C GLN A 85 19.18 6.38 17.14
N GLU A 86 18.74 5.16 17.45
CA GLU A 86 18.67 4.69 18.83
C GLU A 86 20.04 4.48 19.47
N VAL A 87 21.02 3.98 18.71
CA VAL A 87 22.41 3.84 19.16
C VAL A 87 23.00 5.21 19.50
N LEU A 88 22.87 6.18 18.59
CA LEU A 88 23.40 7.53 18.76
C LEU A 88 22.73 8.27 19.92
N HIS A 89 21.41 8.12 20.08
CA HIS A 89 20.70 8.63 21.27
C HIS A 89 21.22 8.00 22.56
N SER A 90 21.42 6.68 22.58
CA SER A 90 21.96 6.01 23.77
C SER A 90 23.40 6.44 24.07
N PHE A 91 24.23 6.69 23.06
CA PHE A 91 25.60 7.17 23.25
C PHE A 91 25.65 8.58 23.84
N THR A 92 24.79 9.49 23.37
CA THR A 92 24.71 10.85 23.90
C THR A 92 24.17 10.92 25.33
N LYS A 93 23.37 9.93 25.76
CA LYS A 93 22.84 9.84 27.14
C LYS A 93 23.73 9.03 28.09
N ARG A 94 24.72 8.29 27.59
CA ARG A 94 25.57 7.42 28.40
C ARG A 94 26.47 8.26 29.33
N ARG A 95 26.64 7.80 30.57
CA ARG A 95 27.55 8.38 31.57
C ARG A 95 28.62 7.35 31.99
N GLY A 96 29.75 7.84 32.51
CA GLY A 96 30.84 7.00 33.02
C GLY A 96 31.98 6.76 32.01
N LYS A 97 32.96 5.94 32.41
CA LYS A 97 34.22 5.73 31.66
C LYS A 97 34.11 4.73 30.48
N LYS A 98 33.06 3.91 30.45
CA LYS A 98 32.80 2.95 29.36
C LYS A 98 31.95 3.61 28.27
N GLY A 99 32.45 3.59 27.04
CA GLY A 99 31.80 4.20 25.87
C GLY A 99 31.70 3.22 24.71
N GLY A 100 31.06 3.64 23.62
CA GLY A 100 30.97 2.86 22.39
C GLY A 100 31.55 3.64 21.22
N MET A 101 31.87 2.92 20.14
CA MET A 101 32.30 3.49 18.87
C MET A 101 31.49 2.89 17.73
N VAL A 102 31.27 3.70 16.71
CA VAL A 102 30.63 3.32 15.44
C VAL A 102 31.62 3.58 14.32
N PHE A 103 31.93 2.55 13.55
CA PHE A 103 32.66 2.69 12.30
C PHE A 103 31.66 2.68 11.16
N LYS A 104 31.72 3.70 10.31
CA LYS A 104 31.10 3.68 8.99
C LYS A 104 32.19 3.37 7.98
N ILE A 105 32.15 2.16 7.44
CA ILE A 105 33.15 1.65 6.50
C ILE A 105 32.63 1.85 5.07
N ASP A 106 33.46 2.44 4.22
CA ASP A 106 33.22 2.59 2.79
C ASP A 106 34.09 1.59 2.03
N LEU A 107 33.51 0.83 1.11
CA LEU A 107 34.25 -0.12 0.28
C LEU A 107 34.62 0.51 -1.07
N GLU A 108 35.83 0.26 -1.54
CA GLU A 108 36.27 0.71 -2.86
C GLU A 108 35.60 -0.12 -3.95
N LYS A 109 34.79 0.53 -4.82
CA LYS A 109 34.19 -0.09 -6.01
C LYS A 109 33.60 -1.47 -5.71
N ALA A 110 32.76 -1.57 -4.69
CA ALA A 110 32.37 -2.83 -4.06
C ALA A 110 31.94 -3.94 -5.05
N TYR A 111 31.19 -3.60 -6.10
CA TYR A 111 30.75 -4.58 -7.10
C TYR A 111 31.89 -5.05 -7.99
N ASP A 112 32.82 -4.17 -8.33
CA ASP A 112 33.89 -4.42 -9.31
C ASP A 112 35.08 -5.17 -8.70
N MET A 113 35.20 -5.20 -7.36
CA MET A 113 36.33 -5.78 -6.64
C MET A 113 36.14 -7.26 -6.24
N LEU A 114 34.90 -7.77 -6.29
CA LEU A 114 34.56 -9.10 -5.78
C LEU A 114 35.22 -10.23 -6.59
N ARG A 115 36.03 -11.08 -5.96
CA ARG A 115 36.67 -12.23 -6.60
C ARG A 115 35.65 -13.32 -6.96
N TRP A 116 35.79 -13.87 -8.15
CA TRP A 116 34.89 -14.92 -8.65
C TRP A 116 35.05 -16.26 -7.94
N ASP A 117 36.26 -16.60 -7.50
CA ASP A 117 36.48 -17.86 -6.77
C ASP A 117 35.84 -17.80 -5.38
N PHE A 118 35.93 -16.66 -4.71
CA PHE A 118 35.22 -16.40 -3.45
C PHE A 118 33.69 -16.42 -3.62
N LEU A 119 33.18 -15.85 -4.72
CA LEU A 119 31.75 -15.94 -5.04
C LEU A 119 31.32 -17.40 -5.23
N ARG A 120 32.10 -18.20 -5.98
CA ARG A 120 31.80 -19.63 -6.16
C ARG A 120 31.78 -20.37 -4.82
N ASP A 121 32.82 -20.21 -4.01
CA ASP A 121 32.92 -20.79 -2.66
C ASP A 121 31.68 -20.45 -1.81
N THR A 122 31.25 -19.19 -1.83
CA THR A 122 30.06 -18.74 -1.10
C THR A 122 28.77 -19.41 -1.61
N LEU A 123 28.64 -19.63 -2.92
CA LEU A 123 27.46 -20.29 -3.50
C LEU A 123 27.42 -21.79 -3.17
N GLU A 124 28.59 -22.43 -3.11
CA GLU A 124 28.75 -23.84 -2.72
C GLU A 124 28.42 -24.04 -1.24
N GLU A 125 28.93 -23.16 -0.36
CA GLU A 125 28.66 -23.22 1.09
C GLU A 125 27.18 -23.02 1.44
N VAL A 126 26.48 -22.13 0.72
CA VAL A 126 25.03 -21.93 0.90
C VAL A 126 24.21 -23.16 0.43
N GLY A 127 24.86 -24.12 -0.24
CA GLY A 127 24.25 -25.38 -0.66
C GLY A 127 23.48 -25.27 -1.98
N LEU A 128 23.84 -24.34 -2.86
CA LEU A 128 23.20 -24.26 -4.17
C LEU A 128 23.57 -25.46 -5.06
N PRO A 129 22.64 -26.00 -5.86
CA PRO A 129 22.95 -27.09 -6.79
C PRO A 129 24.04 -26.71 -7.78
N SER A 130 24.94 -27.65 -8.09
CA SER A 130 26.08 -27.44 -9.00
C SER A 130 25.67 -26.92 -10.38
N CYS A 131 24.52 -27.36 -10.91
CA CYS A 131 23.95 -26.86 -12.17
C CYS A 131 23.59 -25.37 -12.10
N TRP A 132 23.08 -24.91 -10.96
CA TRP A 132 22.75 -23.51 -10.70
C TRP A 132 24.01 -22.67 -10.56
N ILE A 133 24.99 -23.15 -9.80
CA ILE A 133 26.29 -22.48 -9.64
C ILE A 133 26.96 -22.33 -11.01
N ARG A 134 26.94 -23.37 -11.86
CA ARG A 134 27.44 -23.29 -13.23
C ARG A 134 26.76 -22.19 -14.05
N CYS A 135 25.42 -22.11 -14.02
CA CYS A 135 24.68 -21.06 -14.72
C CYS A 135 25.01 -19.65 -14.20
N ILE A 136 25.05 -19.47 -12.87
CA ILE A 136 25.41 -18.18 -12.25
C ILE A 136 26.82 -17.77 -12.64
N MET A 137 27.78 -18.68 -12.48
CA MET A 137 29.17 -18.41 -12.79
C MET A 137 29.39 -18.18 -14.28
N TYR A 138 28.62 -18.82 -15.17
CA TYR A 138 28.66 -18.51 -16.60
C TYR A 138 28.25 -17.06 -16.86
N CYS A 139 27.09 -16.65 -16.30
CA CYS A 139 26.61 -15.28 -16.41
C CYS A 139 27.64 -14.27 -15.89
N VAL A 140 28.36 -14.56 -14.80
CA VAL A 140 29.32 -13.64 -14.19
C VAL A 140 30.65 -13.60 -14.95
N LYS A 141 31.20 -14.76 -15.33
CA LYS A 141 32.54 -14.88 -15.96
C LYS A 141 32.54 -14.52 -17.44
N HIS A 142 31.52 -14.95 -18.18
CA HIS A 142 31.43 -14.70 -19.61
C HIS A 142 30.70 -13.37 -19.84
N ASN A 143 31.48 -12.30 -19.82
CA ASN A 143 31.01 -10.94 -20.00
C ASN A 143 31.99 -10.15 -20.87
N THR A 144 31.49 -9.55 -21.93
CA THR A 144 32.27 -8.62 -22.75
C THR A 144 31.70 -7.23 -22.57
N MET A 145 32.51 -6.29 -22.09
CA MET A 145 32.07 -4.91 -21.82
C MET A 145 32.67 -3.95 -22.85
N ARG A 146 31.87 -3.01 -23.37
CA ARG A 146 32.37 -1.88 -24.16
C ARG A 146 31.92 -0.57 -23.54
N ILE A 147 32.82 0.38 -23.34
CA ILE A 147 32.48 1.69 -22.80
C ILE A 147 31.93 2.54 -23.93
N ARG A 148 30.74 3.13 -23.72
CA ARG A 148 30.18 4.12 -24.64
C ARG A 148 30.58 5.52 -24.20
N TRP A 149 31.35 6.19 -25.05
CA TRP A 149 31.82 7.55 -24.83
C TRP A 149 31.50 8.43 -26.04
N ASN A 150 30.79 9.54 -25.83
CA ASN A 150 30.37 10.47 -26.90
C ASN A 150 29.68 9.83 -28.12
N GLY A 151 28.98 8.71 -27.90
CA GLY A 151 28.26 7.99 -28.96
C GLY A 151 29.00 6.78 -29.52
N GLU A 152 30.33 6.72 -29.38
CA GLU A 152 31.20 5.66 -29.87
C GLU A 152 31.46 4.57 -28.81
N LEU A 153 31.83 3.37 -29.26
CA LEU A 153 32.14 2.22 -28.41
C LEU A 153 33.65 2.01 -28.34
N SER A 154 34.17 1.76 -27.14
CA SER A 154 35.55 1.35 -26.93
C SER A 154 35.81 -0.06 -27.45
N GLN A 155 37.09 -0.45 -27.43
CA GLN A 155 37.48 -1.85 -27.58
C GLN A 155 36.84 -2.73 -26.48
N PRO A 156 36.58 -4.02 -26.79
CA PRO A 156 36.08 -4.99 -25.81
C PRO A 156 36.99 -5.11 -24.59
N ILE A 157 36.38 -5.12 -23.41
CA ILE A 157 37.03 -5.33 -22.11
C ILE A 157 36.45 -6.61 -21.51
N MET A 158 37.32 -7.56 -21.20
CA MET A 158 36.98 -8.79 -20.48
C MET A 158 37.31 -8.60 -18.99
N PRO A 159 36.31 -8.48 -18.10
CA PRO A 159 36.56 -8.38 -16.67
C PRO A 159 37.13 -9.70 -16.14
N SER A 160 37.99 -9.64 -15.14
CA SER A 160 38.55 -10.81 -14.44
C SER A 160 37.97 -11.01 -13.04
N ARG A 161 37.14 -10.06 -12.58
CA ARG A 161 36.47 -10.06 -11.27
C ARG A 161 35.25 -9.13 -11.31
N GLY A 162 34.47 -9.18 -10.25
CA GLY A 162 33.32 -8.31 -10.01
C GLY A 162 32.01 -8.86 -10.54
N VAL A 163 30.92 -8.18 -10.22
CA VAL A 163 29.55 -8.47 -10.66
C VAL A 163 28.95 -7.26 -11.38
N ARG A 164 28.08 -7.50 -12.37
CA ARG A 164 27.57 -6.44 -13.27
C ARG A 164 26.67 -5.45 -12.54
N GLN A 165 26.98 -4.16 -12.60
CA GLN A 165 26.08 -3.09 -12.14
C GLN A 165 24.93 -2.88 -13.15
N GLY A 166 23.70 -3.16 -12.71
CA GLY A 166 22.50 -3.08 -13.56
C GLY A 166 21.90 -4.44 -13.94
N ASP A 167 22.54 -5.54 -13.55
CA ASP A 167 21.98 -6.89 -13.66
C ASP A 167 21.09 -7.24 -12.46
N PRO A 168 19.87 -7.81 -12.64
CA PRO A 168 18.99 -8.18 -11.53
C PRO A 168 19.58 -9.17 -10.50
N LEU A 169 20.53 -10.01 -10.91
CA LEU A 169 21.11 -11.06 -10.05
C LEU A 169 22.25 -10.54 -9.18
N SER A 170 23.10 -9.67 -9.69
CA SER A 170 24.29 -9.13 -9.00
C SER A 170 24.06 -8.65 -7.56
N PRO A 171 22.99 -7.89 -7.23
CA PRO A 171 22.80 -7.41 -5.86
C PRO A 171 22.65 -8.53 -4.83
N TYR A 172 22.02 -9.65 -5.22
CA TYR A 172 21.81 -10.79 -4.32
C TYR A 172 23.09 -11.59 -4.13
N LEU A 173 23.85 -11.80 -5.21
CA LEU A 173 25.18 -12.43 -5.14
C LEU A 173 26.12 -11.62 -4.25
N PHE A 174 26.13 -10.30 -4.42
CA PHE A 174 26.93 -9.41 -3.60
C PHE A 174 26.54 -9.50 -2.12
N VAL A 175 25.24 -9.50 -1.81
CA VAL A 175 24.75 -9.64 -0.44
C VAL A 175 25.16 -10.97 0.20
N LEU A 176 25.08 -12.09 -0.53
CA LEU A 176 25.55 -13.39 -0.04
C LEU A 176 27.05 -13.36 0.29
N CYS A 177 27.87 -12.77 -0.58
CA CYS A 177 29.29 -12.61 -0.31
C CYS A 177 29.56 -11.71 0.90
N MET A 178 28.78 -10.65 1.10
CA MET A 178 28.90 -9.80 2.29
C MET A 178 28.44 -10.50 3.58
N GLU A 179 27.59 -11.52 3.49
CA GLU A 179 27.16 -12.32 4.65
C GLU A 179 28.33 -13.09 5.27
N ARG A 180 29.34 -13.48 4.47
CA ARG A 180 30.58 -14.09 4.99
C ARG A 180 31.32 -13.20 5.98
N LEU A 181 31.26 -11.87 5.81
CA LEU A 181 31.80 -10.93 6.80
C LEU A 181 30.95 -10.92 8.09
N SER A 182 29.62 -11.02 7.96
CA SER A 182 28.71 -11.14 9.10
C SER A 182 29.02 -12.39 9.92
N HIS A 183 29.22 -13.54 9.27
CA HIS A 183 29.63 -14.80 9.94
C HIS A 183 30.96 -14.64 10.70
N LYS A 184 31.99 -14.05 10.06
CA LYS A 184 33.28 -13.80 10.73
C LYS A 184 33.16 -12.90 11.96
N ILE A 185 32.27 -11.90 11.91
CA ILE A 185 32.00 -11.04 13.07
C ILE A 185 31.31 -11.87 14.16
N ASP A 186 30.33 -12.68 13.81
CA ASP A 186 29.61 -13.53 14.76
C ASP A 186 30.51 -14.59 15.40
N GLU A 187 31.43 -15.20 14.66
CA GLU A 187 32.51 -16.07 15.18
C GLU A 187 33.35 -15.33 16.24
N ALA A 188 33.87 -14.15 15.91
CA ALA A 188 34.67 -13.35 16.84
C ALA A 188 33.89 -12.92 18.10
N VAL A 189 32.57 -12.78 17.99
CA VAL A 189 31.68 -12.49 19.14
C VAL A 189 31.49 -13.74 20.00
N ASN A 190 31.24 -14.90 19.38
CA ASN A 190 31.06 -16.17 20.06
C ASN A 190 32.34 -16.59 20.81
N ASP A 191 33.51 -16.32 20.24
CA ASP A 191 34.82 -16.53 20.86
C ASP A 191 35.15 -15.51 21.97
N GLY A 192 34.26 -14.53 22.22
CA GLY A 192 34.45 -13.50 23.25
C GLY A 192 35.50 -12.44 22.89
N LEU A 193 36.02 -12.43 21.66
CA LEU A 193 37.02 -11.47 21.19
C LEU A 193 36.39 -10.10 20.89
N TRP A 194 35.26 -10.10 20.18
CA TRP A 194 34.49 -8.90 19.84
C TRP A 194 33.35 -8.68 20.83
N LYS A 195 33.41 -7.59 21.58
CA LYS A 195 32.36 -7.18 22.53
C LYS A 195 31.28 -6.37 21.83
N ALA A 196 30.09 -6.96 21.74
CA ALA A 196 28.91 -6.31 21.19
C ALA A 196 28.43 -5.13 22.04
N VAL A 197 27.89 -4.10 21.38
CA VAL A 197 27.28 -2.94 22.05
C VAL A 197 25.85 -3.28 22.43
N ARG A 198 25.51 -3.16 23.72
CA ARG A 198 24.13 -3.22 24.21
C ARG A 198 23.62 -1.83 24.56
N LEU A 199 22.41 -1.49 24.10
CA LEU A 199 21.78 -0.20 24.39
C LEU A 199 21.05 -0.20 25.74
N THR A 200 20.60 -1.37 26.18
CA THR A 200 20.00 -1.65 27.50
C THR A 200 20.53 -2.98 28.01
N ARG A 201 20.39 -3.26 29.32
CA ARG A 201 20.91 -4.51 29.92
C ARG A 201 20.30 -5.77 29.29
N SER A 202 18.99 -5.75 29.02
CA SER A 202 18.24 -6.84 28.39
C SER A 202 18.09 -6.71 26.87
N GLY A 203 18.68 -5.67 26.27
CA GLY A 203 18.57 -5.42 24.83
C GLY A 203 19.44 -6.35 24.00
N PRO A 204 19.10 -6.54 22.72
CA PRO A 204 19.89 -7.38 21.82
C PRO A 204 21.31 -6.82 21.64
N PRO A 205 22.34 -7.70 21.54
CA PRO A 205 23.70 -7.28 21.25
C PRO A 205 23.80 -6.75 19.82
N LEU A 206 24.47 -5.60 19.64
CA LEU A 206 24.69 -4.98 18.34
C LEU A 206 26.18 -4.97 17.98
N THR A 207 26.50 -5.56 16.83
CA THR A 207 27.88 -5.73 16.34
C THR A 207 28.06 -5.08 14.99
N HIS A 208 27.10 -5.26 14.08
CA HIS A 208 27.10 -4.66 12.76
C HIS A 208 25.69 -4.42 12.21
N LEU A 209 25.59 -3.51 11.24
CA LEU A 209 24.43 -3.30 10.38
C LEU A 209 24.91 -3.07 8.95
N PHE A 210 24.50 -3.94 8.05
CA PHE A 210 24.84 -3.85 6.65
C PHE A 210 23.64 -3.41 5.82
N PHE A 211 23.94 -2.59 4.81
CA PHE A 211 23.02 -2.29 3.74
C PHE A 211 23.80 -2.33 2.42
N ALA A 212 23.94 -3.53 1.87
CA ALA A 212 24.86 -3.80 0.76
C ALA A 212 26.29 -3.34 1.11
N ASP A 213 26.81 -2.32 0.44
CA ASP A 213 28.16 -1.76 0.62
C ASP A 213 28.25 -0.70 1.73
N ASP A 214 27.12 -0.17 2.23
CA ASP A 214 27.09 0.71 3.40
C ASP A 214 27.20 -0.10 4.69
N LEU A 215 28.41 -0.20 5.26
CA LEU A 215 28.69 -1.01 6.44
C LEU A 215 28.82 -0.15 7.70
N LEU A 216 28.07 -0.51 8.75
CA LEU A 216 28.24 0.02 10.09
C LEU A 216 28.70 -1.07 11.05
N LEU A 217 29.78 -0.82 11.80
CA LEU A 217 30.31 -1.70 12.82
C LEU A 217 30.25 -1.02 14.19
N PHE A 218 29.89 -1.77 15.23
CA PHE A 218 29.67 -1.31 16.59
C PHE A 218 30.55 -2.10 17.55
N ALA A 219 31.25 -1.39 18.43
CA ALA A 219 32.08 -2.00 19.47
C ALA A 219 32.24 -1.07 20.68
N GLU A 220 32.73 -1.62 21.80
CA GLU A 220 33.18 -0.81 22.94
C GLU A 220 34.39 0.06 22.54
N ALA A 221 34.48 1.28 23.09
CA ALA A 221 35.55 2.23 22.79
C ALA A 221 36.89 1.84 23.46
N GLU A 222 37.50 0.77 22.97
CA GLU A 222 38.73 0.15 23.48
C GLU A 222 39.67 -0.24 22.33
N ARG A 223 40.99 -0.06 22.52
CA ARG A 223 42.00 -0.35 21.50
C ARG A 223 42.00 -1.82 21.05
N LYS A 224 41.81 -2.75 22.00
CA LYS A 224 41.72 -4.19 21.71
C LYS A 224 40.61 -4.51 20.71
N GLN A 225 39.45 -3.86 20.85
CA GLN A 225 38.30 -4.06 19.95
C GLN A 225 38.61 -3.57 18.53
N ILE A 226 39.34 -2.45 18.37
CA ILE A 226 39.79 -1.98 17.04
C ILE A 226 40.71 -3.01 16.37
N GLY A 227 41.61 -3.65 17.14
CA GLY A 227 42.46 -4.71 16.63
C GLY A 227 41.67 -5.89 16.06
N VAL A 228 40.63 -6.34 16.78
CA VAL A 228 39.74 -7.41 16.32
C VAL A 228 39.00 -7.00 15.04
N ILE A 229 38.44 -5.79 15.01
CA ILE A 229 37.74 -5.25 13.82
C ILE A 229 38.67 -5.23 12.60
N LYS A 230 39.90 -4.73 12.76
CA LYS A 230 40.89 -4.67 11.67
C LYS A 230 41.20 -6.06 11.14
N LYS A 231 41.48 -7.02 12.01
CA LYS A 231 41.75 -8.41 11.62
C LYS A 231 40.58 -9.01 10.83
N CYS A 232 39.35 -8.88 11.33
CA CYS A 232 38.17 -9.39 10.62
C CYS A 232 38.01 -8.77 9.23
N LEU A 233 38.23 -7.46 9.09
CA LEU A 233 38.17 -6.76 7.81
C LEU A 233 39.31 -7.18 6.87
N GLU A 234 40.54 -7.31 7.37
CA GLU A 234 41.72 -7.74 6.62
C GLU A 234 41.53 -9.16 6.06
N ASP A 235 41.12 -10.11 6.90
CA ASP A 235 40.86 -11.50 6.50
C ASP A 235 39.75 -11.59 5.44
N PHE A 236 38.67 -10.83 5.62
CA PHE A 236 37.59 -10.75 4.64
C PHE A 236 38.04 -10.12 3.33
N CYS A 237 38.77 -9.00 3.37
CA CYS A 237 39.31 -8.32 2.19
C CYS A 237 40.28 -9.22 1.42
N HIS A 238 41.15 -9.96 2.11
CA HIS A 238 42.07 -10.92 1.51
C HIS A 238 41.32 -12.02 0.75
N SER A 239 40.29 -12.59 1.35
CA SER A 239 39.51 -13.68 0.77
C SER A 239 38.62 -13.21 -0.38
N SER A 240 37.86 -12.13 -0.17
CA SER A 240 36.85 -11.62 -1.12
C SER A 240 37.41 -10.75 -2.25
N GLY A 241 38.62 -10.20 -2.07
CA GLY A 241 39.20 -9.18 -2.95
C GLY A 241 38.68 -7.76 -2.72
N GLN A 242 37.77 -7.57 -1.76
CA GLN A 242 37.30 -6.23 -1.37
C GLN A 242 38.41 -5.39 -0.77
N ARG A 243 38.25 -4.06 -0.80
CA ARG A 243 39.16 -3.11 -0.15
C ARG A 243 38.39 -2.04 0.59
N VAL A 244 38.85 -1.71 1.79
CA VAL A 244 38.31 -0.61 2.59
C VAL A 244 38.89 0.71 2.12
N ASN A 245 38.02 1.69 1.87
CA ASN A 245 38.41 3.07 1.65
C ASN A 245 38.54 3.80 2.99
N PHE A 246 39.73 3.78 3.60
CA PHE A 246 39.98 4.42 4.89
C PHE A 246 39.73 5.94 4.88
N SER A 247 39.94 6.61 3.72
CA SER A 247 39.76 8.06 3.58
C SER A 247 38.29 8.50 3.60
N LYS A 248 37.38 7.64 3.14
CA LYS A 248 35.92 7.88 3.13
C LYS A 248 35.23 7.24 4.32
N SER A 249 35.86 6.25 4.94
CA SER A 249 35.41 5.67 6.19
C SER A 249 35.52 6.70 7.31
N ILE A 250 34.65 6.60 8.32
CA ILE A 250 34.69 7.48 9.48
C ILE A 250 34.46 6.68 10.76
N VAL A 251 35.02 7.18 11.85
CA VAL A 251 34.73 6.68 13.20
C VAL A 251 34.05 7.76 14.02
N TYR A 252 33.00 7.36 14.72
CA TYR A 252 32.32 8.18 15.73
C TYR A 252 32.45 7.50 17.08
N VAL A 253 32.84 8.26 18.10
CA VAL A 253 33.01 7.76 19.47
C VAL A 253 32.00 8.46 20.39
N SER A 254 31.44 7.72 21.35
CA SER A 254 30.46 8.24 22.29
C SER A 254 30.99 9.44 23.09
N PRO A 255 30.21 10.50 23.32
CA PRO A 255 30.70 11.75 23.93
C PRO A 255 31.23 11.62 25.37
N ASN A 256 30.91 10.55 26.08
CA ASN A 256 31.41 10.29 27.42
C ASN A 256 32.88 9.79 27.45
N ILE A 257 33.50 9.56 26.29
CA ILE A 257 34.92 9.26 26.17
C ILE A 257 35.70 10.56 25.99
N ALA A 258 36.77 10.73 26.76
CA ALA A 258 37.63 11.90 26.66
C ALA A 258 38.21 12.05 25.25
N ARG A 259 38.26 13.29 24.75
CA ARG A 259 38.65 13.60 23.36
C ARG A 259 40.01 13.04 22.97
N HIS A 260 41.04 13.20 23.81
CA HIS A 260 42.38 12.65 23.57
C HIS A 260 42.36 11.12 23.37
N LYS A 261 41.52 10.40 24.12
CA LYS A 261 41.36 8.94 23.99
C LYS A 261 40.66 8.59 22.68
N ALA A 262 39.63 9.34 22.30
CA ALA A 262 38.96 9.14 21.01
C ALA A 262 39.89 9.39 19.82
N GLU A 263 40.74 10.43 19.90
CA GLU A 263 41.76 10.75 18.89
C GLU A 263 42.82 9.64 18.81
N ALA A 264 43.29 9.10 19.94
CA ALA A 264 44.20 7.96 19.97
C ALA A 264 43.59 6.69 19.36
N LEU A 265 42.31 6.41 19.64
CA LEU A 265 41.58 5.28 19.04
C LEU A 265 41.43 5.45 17.52
N SER A 266 41.12 6.65 17.06
CA SER A 266 41.01 6.98 15.63
C SER A 266 42.35 6.85 14.90
N ALA A 267 43.44 7.35 15.50
CA ALA A 267 44.79 7.21 14.96
C ALA A 267 45.18 5.72 14.83
N TYR A 268 44.89 4.91 15.86
CA TYR A 268 45.15 3.47 15.82
C TYR A 268 44.31 2.73 14.76
N ALA A 269 43.06 3.16 14.55
CA ALA A 269 42.21 2.61 13.50
C ALA A 269 42.66 3.01 12.09
N GLY A 270 43.38 4.13 11.93
CA GLY A 270 43.68 4.73 10.62
C GLY A 270 42.44 5.31 9.94
N ILE A 271 41.39 5.62 10.70
CA ILE A 271 40.10 6.11 10.20
C ILE A 271 39.80 7.47 10.84
N PRO A 272 39.46 8.52 10.06
CA PRO A 272 39.18 9.86 10.58
C PRO A 272 38.05 9.90 11.63
N LEU A 273 38.34 10.52 12.78
CA LEU A 273 37.35 10.84 13.81
C LEU A 273 36.42 11.95 13.34
N LYS A 274 35.11 11.76 13.50
CA LYS A 274 34.11 12.82 13.27
C LYS A 274 33.29 13.06 14.54
N ALA A 275 32.95 14.33 14.78
CA ALA A 275 32.06 14.71 15.88
C ALA A 275 30.62 14.19 15.70
N ALA A 276 30.24 13.87 14.46
CA ALA A 276 28.94 13.35 14.08
C ALA A 276 29.07 12.26 13.01
N LEU A 277 28.17 11.28 13.00
CA LEU A 277 28.12 10.23 11.97
C LEU A 277 27.70 10.80 10.60
N GLY A 278 27.01 11.94 10.59
CA GLY A 278 26.57 12.61 9.37
C GLY A 278 25.43 11.90 8.65
N ARG A 279 25.45 11.90 7.32
CA ARG A 279 24.41 11.28 6.49
C ARG A 279 24.62 9.76 6.39
N TYR A 280 23.59 8.99 6.72
CA TYR A 280 23.53 7.54 6.57
C TYR A 280 22.27 7.16 5.81
N LEU A 281 22.42 6.36 4.75
CA LEU A 281 21.33 5.93 3.87
C LEU A 281 20.42 7.07 3.40
N GLY A 282 20.95 8.28 3.18
CA GLY A 282 20.17 9.43 2.71
C GLY A 282 19.49 10.28 3.80
N ILE A 283 19.53 9.88 5.08
CA ILE A 283 19.01 10.66 6.22
C ILE A 283 20.18 11.17 7.07
N GLN A 284 20.04 12.38 7.60
CA GLN A 284 21.01 12.92 8.55
C GLN A 284 20.87 12.19 9.90
N ALA A 285 21.95 11.74 10.53
CA ALA A 285 21.88 11.22 11.88
C ALA A 285 21.34 12.28 12.87
N ILE A 286 20.57 11.87 13.88
CA ILE A 286 20.07 12.72 14.97
C ILE A 286 21.00 12.51 16.16
N GLN A 287 21.87 13.48 16.40
CA GLN A 287 22.78 13.49 17.54
C GLN A 287 22.55 14.71 18.44
N GLU A 288 21.70 15.63 18.00
CA GLU A 288 21.38 16.89 18.65
C GLU A 288 19.86 17.13 18.61
N ARG A 289 19.43 18.21 19.29
CA ARG A 289 18.04 18.64 19.28
C ARG A 289 17.59 18.93 17.84
N VAL A 290 16.46 18.37 17.44
CA VAL A 290 15.90 18.59 16.11
C VAL A 290 15.42 20.04 15.96
N THR A 291 15.99 20.76 15.01
CA THR A 291 15.65 22.15 14.66
C THR A 291 15.00 22.24 13.27
N LYS A 292 14.41 23.40 12.93
CA LYS A 292 13.89 23.66 11.58
C LYS A 292 15.01 23.62 10.52
N GLY A 293 16.21 24.11 10.86
CA GLY A 293 17.36 24.19 9.95
C GLY A 293 17.80 22.84 9.38
N ARG A 294 17.61 21.75 10.13
CA ARG A 294 17.86 20.36 9.67
C ARG A 294 17.14 20.02 8.36
N TYR A 295 15.95 20.57 8.15
CA TYR A 295 15.12 20.29 6.99
C TYR A 295 15.34 21.26 5.84
N GLN A 296 16.27 22.21 5.96
CA GLN A 296 16.51 23.22 4.93
C GLN A 296 16.91 22.59 3.60
N SER A 297 17.76 21.56 3.60
CA SER A 297 18.12 20.84 2.37
C SER A 297 16.93 20.16 1.71
N LEU A 298 15.96 19.66 2.50
CA LEU A 298 14.73 19.08 1.97
C LEU A 298 13.84 20.17 1.34
N ILE A 299 13.67 21.30 2.03
CA ILE A 299 12.93 22.46 1.52
C ILE A 299 13.55 22.95 0.21
N LEU A 300 14.86 23.15 0.17
CA LEU A 300 15.58 23.59 -1.04
C LEU A 300 15.38 22.62 -2.21
N ARG A 301 15.44 21.30 -1.97
CA ARG A 301 15.18 20.29 -3.01
C ARG A 301 13.75 20.34 -3.56
N ILE A 302 12.77 20.63 -2.71
CA ILE A 302 11.38 20.82 -3.14
C ILE A 302 11.24 22.14 -3.89
N GLN A 303 11.93 23.19 -3.46
CA GLN A 303 11.97 24.47 -4.17
C GLN A 303 12.63 24.38 -5.56
N LYS A 304 13.50 23.39 -5.80
CA LYS A 304 14.01 23.09 -7.16
C LYS A 304 12.92 22.66 -8.16
N MET A 305 11.65 22.57 -7.76
CA MET A 305 10.51 22.55 -8.70
C MET A 305 10.31 23.90 -9.41
N ALA A 306 10.69 25.03 -8.81
CA ALA A 306 10.54 26.37 -9.39
C ALA A 306 11.18 26.55 -10.79
N PRO A 307 12.41 26.05 -11.08
CA PRO A 307 13.00 26.15 -12.42
C PRO A 307 12.23 25.37 -13.50
N TRP A 308 11.30 24.47 -13.15
CA TRP A 308 10.31 23.96 -14.09
C TRP A 308 9.31 25.08 -14.35
N LYS A 309 9.71 26.05 -15.19
CA LYS A 309 9.00 27.32 -15.43
C LYS A 309 7.49 27.07 -15.46
N ALA A 310 6.79 27.46 -14.39
CA ALA A 310 5.35 27.30 -14.28
C ALA A 310 4.63 27.92 -15.50
N LYS A 311 5.23 28.95 -16.12
CA LYS A 311 4.85 29.56 -17.40
C LYS A 311 4.62 28.58 -18.57
N ARG A 312 5.33 27.45 -18.62
CA ARG A 312 5.21 26.45 -19.70
C ARG A 312 4.28 25.29 -19.35
N LEU A 313 3.77 25.25 -18.12
CA LEU A 313 2.98 24.12 -17.61
C LEU A 313 1.51 24.51 -17.48
N SER A 314 0.63 23.66 -18.01
CA SER A 314 -0.81 23.77 -17.72
C SER A 314 -1.08 23.53 -16.23
N PHE A 315 -2.24 23.97 -15.74
CA PHE A 315 -2.68 23.70 -14.38
C PHE A 315 -2.60 22.20 -14.01
N THR A 316 -3.05 21.32 -14.91
CA THR A 316 -2.95 19.86 -14.74
C THR A 316 -1.51 19.39 -14.65
N ALA A 317 -0.61 19.93 -15.46
CA ALA A 317 0.82 19.58 -15.40
C ALA A 317 1.46 20.05 -14.07
N ARG A 318 1.15 21.28 -13.60
CA ARG A 318 1.61 21.77 -12.29
C ARG A 318 1.10 20.90 -11.15
N LEU A 319 -0.16 20.49 -11.21
CA LEU A 319 -0.76 19.57 -10.23
C LEU A 319 -0.05 18.21 -10.21
N THR A 320 0.26 17.65 -11.38
CA THR A 320 0.99 16.37 -11.51
C THR A 320 2.42 16.48 -10.97
N VAL A 321 3.13 17.56 -11.28
CA VAL A 321 4.48 17.81 -10.76
C VAL A 321 4.47 17.99 -9.24
N ALA A 322 3.54 18.79 -8.71
CA ALA A 322 3.40 18.98 -7.27
C ALA A 322 3.17 17.65 -6.53
N ARG A 323 2.33 16.76 -7.07
CA ARG A 323 2.09 15.44 -6.48
C ARG A 323 3.27 14.49 -6.61
N SER A 324 3.95 14.48 -7.76
CA SER A 324 5.06 13.55 -8.00
C SER A 324 6.33 13.94 -7.26
N VAL A 325 6.59 15.23 -7.07
CA VAL A 325 7.82 15.73 -6.45
C VAL A 325 7.61 16.12 -4.99
N ALA A 326 6.71 17.08 -4.71
CA ALA A 326 6.56 17.63 -3.36
C ALA A 326 6.00 16.63 -2.36
N ALA A 327 5.08 15.75 -2.79
CA ALA A 327 4.53 14.72 -1.92
C ALA A 327 5.48 13.52 -1.75
N SER A 328 6.43 13.28 -2.66
CA SER A 328 7.31 12.10 -2.65
C SER A 328 8.65 12.35 -1.97
N LEU A 329 9.26 13.53 -2.17
CA LEU A 329 10.58 13.84 -1.60
C LEU A 329 10.63 13.73 -0.06
N PRO A 330 9.62 14.19 0.70
CA PRO A 330 9.62 14.06 2.16
C PRO A 330 9.37 12.63 2.67
N VAL A 331 8.79 11.73 1.86
CA VAL A 331 8.29 10.41 2.31
C VAL A 331 9.36 9.63 3.05
N TYR A 332 10.58 9.67 2.53
CA TYR A 332 11.69 8.95 3.12
C TYR A 332 12.00 9.42 4.55
N THR A 333 11.99 10.73 4.78
CA THR A 333 12.15 11.31 6.13
C THR A 333 10.91 11.07 7.00
N MET A 334 9.71 11.13 6.42
CA MET A 334 8.45 10.92 7.14
C MET A 334 8.31 9.52 7.75
N HIS A 335 9.05 8.52 7.25
CA HIS A 335 9.01 7.17 7.79
C HIS A 335 9.69 7.02 9.16
N THR A 336 10.64 7.90 9.50
CA THR A 336 11.44 7.78 10.72
C THR A 336 11.36 9.01 11.62
N GLU A 337 10.87 10.14 11.09
CA GLU A 337 10.87 11.43 11.76
C GLU A 337 9.51 12.12 11.64
N LEU A 338 9.03 12.68 12.75
CA LEU A 338 7.90 13.59 12.77
C LEU A 338 8.38 15.01 12.43
N ILE A 339 8.25 15.38 11.17
CA ILE A 339 8.63 16.69 10.65
C ILE A 339 7.89 17.79 11.44
N PRO A 340 8.60 18.83 11.93
CA PRO A 340 7.99 19.93 12.66
C PRO A 340 6.87 20.60 11.86
N SER A 341 5.76 20.95 12.51
CA SER A 341 4.57 21.54 11.86
C SER A 341 4.90 22.79 11.03
N GLY A 342 5.83 23.62 11.49
CA GLY A 342 6.33 24.77 10.73
C GLY A 342 6.95 24.39 9.38
N VAL A 343 7.73 23.32 9.35
CA VAL A 343 8.34 22.80 8.10
C VAL A 343 7.28 22.19 7.20
N CYS A 344 6.32 21.43 7.76
CA CYS A 344 5.18 20.91 6.98
C CYS A 344 4.40 22.04 6.30
N ARG A 345 4.10 23.12 7.02
CA ARG A 345 3.43 24.31 6.46
C ARG A 345 4.26 24.98 5.37
N SER A 346 5.58 25.02 5.49
CA SER A 346 6.46 25.53 4.43
C SER A 346 6.39 24.67 3.16
N ILE A 347 6.39 23.34 3.29
CA ILE A 347 6.27 22.40 2.16
C ILE A 347 4.89 22.54 1.48
N ASP A 348 3.82 22.59 2.28
CA ASP A 348 2.46 22.78 1.78
C ASP A 348 2.32 24.14 1.08
N LYS A 349 2.92 25.21 1.64
CA LYS A 349 2.98 26.53 1.00
C LYS A 349 3.68 26.46 -0.36
N ILE A 350 4.87 25.87 -0.46
CA ILE A 350 5.60 25.74 -1.74
C ILE A 350 4.75 24.98 -2.77
N SER A 351 4.09 23.89 -2.35
CA SER A 351 3.24 23.09 -3.23
C SER A 351 2.02 23.88 -3.74
N ARG A 352 1.32 24.56 -2.82
CA ARG A 352 0.18 25.42 -3.14
C ARG A 352 0.57 26.55 -4.08
N ASP A 353 1.67 27.21 -3.76
CA ASP A 353 2.24 28.31 -4.53
C ASP A 353 2.61 27.87 -5.95
N PHE A 354 3.19 26.68 -6.10
CA PHE A 354 3.55 26.14 -7.42
C PHE A 354 2.31 25.76 -8.25
N ILE A 355 1.25 25.23 -7.63
CA ILE A 355 0.00 24.87 -8.33
C ILE A 355 -0.69 26.10 -8.93
N TRP A 356 -0.66 27.22 -8.21
CA TRP A 356 -1.39 28.43 -8.56
C TRP A 356 -0.53 29.52 -9.23
N GLY A 357 0.78 29.56 -8.98
CA GLY A 357 1.67 30.59 -9.49
C GLY A 357 2.20 30.31 -10.89
N ASP A 358 2.29 31.34 -11.72
CA ASP A 358 2.87 31.33 -13.07
C ASP A 358 4.13 32.19 -13.19
N GLU A 359 4.31 33.23 -12.36
CA GLU A 359 5.48 34.11 -12.35
C GLU A 359 6.21 34.15 -10.99
N GLU A 360 7.54 34.26 -11.02
CA GLU A 360 8.32 34.63 -9.85
C GLU A 360 8.04 36.10 -9.52
N ASN A 361 7.75 36.41 -8.25
CA ASN A 361 7.52 37.76 -7.70
C ASN A 361 6.17 38.44 -7.94
N HIS A 362 5.16 37.78 -8.55
CA HIS A 362 3.78 38.30 -8.58
C HIS A 362 2.84 37.60 -7.57
N ALA A 363 1.79 38.30 -7.15
CA ALA A 363 0.76 37.76 -6.26
C ALA A 363 0.03 36.58 -6.93
N LYS A 364 0.00 35.43 -6.26
CA LYS A 364 -0.51 34.17 -6.82
C LYS A 364 -2.03 34.10 -6.72
N PHE A 365 -2.70 33.84 -7.85
CA PHE A 365 -4.16 33.83 -7.92
C PHE A 365 -4.76 32.50 -7.45
N HIS A 366 -4.88 32.31 -6.13
CA HIS A 366 -5.43 31.10 -5.52
C HIS A 366 -6.96 31.02 -5.69
N LEU A 367 -7.46 30.27 -6.69
CA LEU A 367 -8.90 30.20 -7.00
C LEU A 367 -9.70 29.36 -5.98
N VAL A 368 -9.09 28.33 -5.41
CA VAL A 368 -9.73 27.41 -4.44
C VAL A 368 -8.87 27.32 -3.18
N ALA A 369 -9.52 27.35 -2.02
CA ALA A 369 -8.88 27.22 -0.70
C ALA A 369 -8.10 25.90 -0.57
N TRP A 370 -7.01 25.92 0.21
CA TRP A 370 -6.11 24.77 0.36
C TRP A 370 -6.80 23.58 1.00
N GLU A 371 -7.63 23.84 2.01
CA GLU A 371 -8.42 22.86 2.74
C GLU A 371 -9.31 22.07 1.77
N ARG A 372 -9.95 22.77 0.82
CA ARG A 372 -10.76 22.13 -0.23
C ARG A 372 -9.92 21.37 -1.25
N LEU A 373 -8.76 21.88 -1.65
CA LEU A 373 -7.83 21.18 -2.56
C LEU A 373 -7.35 19.83 -1.99
N THR A 374 -7.22 19.76 -0.66
CA THR A 374 -6.70 18.57 0.03
C THR A 374 -7.73 17.47 0.25
N LYS A 375 -9.03 17.76 0.05
CA LYS A 375 -10.10 16.75 0.09
C LYS A 375 -9.95 15.74 -1.06
N PRO A 376 -10.49 14.52 -0.94
CA PRO A 376 -10.53 13.55 -2.02
C PRO A 376 -11.24 14.10 -3.26
N LYS A 377 -10.88 13.56 -4.43
CA LYS A 377 -11.56 13.87 -5.70
C LYS A 377 -13.08 13.66 -5.61
N ALA A 378 -13.53 12.62 -4.90
CA ALA A 378 -14.95 12.30 -4.67
C ALA A 378 -15.70 13.28 -3.74
N GLN A 379 -14.99 14.18 -3.05
CA GLN A 379 -15.56 15.23 -2.19
C GLN A 379 -15.26 16.63 -2.75
N GLY A 380 -14.98 16.73 -4.05
CA GLY A 380 -14.71 17.99 -4.73
C GLY A 380 -13.33 18.61 -4.48
N GLY A 381 -12.40 17.87 -3.89
CA GLY A 381 -11.00 18.29 -3.83
C GLY A 381 -10.15 17.75 -4.97
N LEU A 382 -8.84 17.90 -4.86
CA LEU A 382 -7.87 17.35 -5.80
C LEU A 382 -7.16 16.11 -5.23
N GLY A 383 -7.33 15.75 -3.97
CA GLY A 383 -6.63 14.62 -3.35
C GLY A 383 -5.13 14.89 -3.13
N ILE A 384 -4.77 16.16 -2.92
CA ILE A 384 -3.44 16.54 -2.43
C ILE A 384 -3.39 16.22 -0.94
N ARG A 385 -2.34 15.55 -0.48
CA ARG A 385 -2.20 15.20 0.94
C ARG A 385 -1.43 16.31 1.65
N PRO A 386 -1.98 16.97 2.68
CA PRO A 386 -1.21 17.87 3.50
C PRO A 386 -0.04 17.12 4.14
N THR A 387 1.11 17.78 4.19
CA THR A 387 2.39 17.17 4.58
C THR A 387 2.33 16.58 5.99
N ARG A 388 1.63 17.26 6.93
CA ARG A 388 1.55 16.81 8.33
C ARG A 388 0.78 15.50 8.50
N GLN A 389 -0.38 15.39 7.87
CA GLN A 389 -1.24 14.22 7.91
C GLN A 389 -0.59 13.04 7.17
N ALA A 390 0.06 13.32 6.03
CA ALA A 390 0.86 12.32 5.33
C ALA A 390 1.99 11.76 6.21
N ASN A 391 2.69 12.63 6.96
CA ASN A 391 3.76 12.21 7.86
C ASN A 391 3.25 11.30 8.99
N LEU A 392 2.11 11.63 9.61
CA LEU A 392 1.51 10.80 10.66
C LEU A 392 1.11 9.42 10.14
N ALA A 393 0.50 9.35 8.95
CA ALA A 393 0.17 8.07 8.31
C ALA A 393 1.41 7.23 7.97
N MET A 394 2.52 7.85 7.58
CA MET A 394 3.80 7.17 7.33
C MET A 394 4.45 6.64 8.61
N LEU A 395 4.36 7.39 9.72
CA LEU A 395 4.82 6.95 11.03
C LEU A 395 3.95 5.81 11.58
N ALA A 396 2.63 5.88 11.37
CA ALA A 396 1.72 4.78 11.70
C ALA A 396 2.11 3.49 10.98
N LYS A 397 2.60 3.55 9.73
CA LYS A 397 3.15 2.36 9.04
C LYS A 397 4.31 1.73 9.81
N GLY A 398 5.22 2.54 10.34
CA GLY A 398 6.34 2.04 11.13
C GLY A 398 5.89 1.48 12.48
N GLY A 399 4.95 2.16 13.16
CA GLY A 399 4.34 1.66 14.40
C GLY A 399 3.57 0.35 14.19
N TRP A 400 2.81 0.21 13.10
CA TRP A 400 2.15 -1.04 12.71
C TRP A 400 3.16 -2.18 12.51
N ARG A 401 4.27 -1.91 11.82
CA ARG A 401 5.36 -2.90 11.68
C ARG A 401 5.95 -3.29 13.02
N LEU A 402 6.08 -2.37 13.98
CA LEU A 402 6.62 -2.67 15.31
C LEU A 402 5.71 -3.67 16.07
N LEU A 403 4.40 -3.57 15.86
CA LEU A 403 3.41 -4.45 16.47
C LEU A 403 3.39 -5.86 15.83
N GLN A 404 3.60 -5.94 14.50
CA GLN A 404 3.47 -7.18 13.73
C GLN A 404 4.78 -7.98 13.59
N ASP A 405 5.90 -7.29 13.48
CA ASP A 405 7.21 -7.93 13.33
C ASP A 405 7.52 -8.73 14.61
N LYS A 406 8.10 -9.93 14.48
CA LYS A 406 8.43 -10.79 15.63
C LYS A 406 9.94 -10.88 15.89
N GLU A 407 10.76 -10.75 14.85
CA GLU A 407 12.16 -11.22 14.89
C GLU A 407 13.20 -10.12 14.61
N SER A 408 12.78 -8.96 14.13
CA SER A 408 13.75 -7.95 13.72
C SER A 408 14.50 -7.28 14.88
N ILE A 409 15.76 -6.94 14.61
CA ILE A 409 16.66 -6.29 15.59
C ILE A 409 16.13 -4.91 16.00
N TRP A 410 15.60 -4.14 15.04
CA TRP A 410 15.09 -2.79 15.33
C TRP A 410 13.91 -2.83 16.30
N ARG A 411 13.02 -3.82 16.18
CA ARG A 411 11.95 -4.08 17.14
C ARG A 411 12.51 -4.44 18.50
N GLY A 412 13.41 -5.42 18.57
CA GLY A 412 14.01 -5.86 19.84
C GLY A 412 14.69 -4.70 20.59
N ILE A 413 15.39 -3.82 19.86
CA ILE A 413 15.99 -2.61 20.41
C ILE A 413 14.93 -1.67 20.98
N LEU A 414 13.89 -1.31 20.21
CA LEU A 414 12.87 -0.38 20.67
C LEU A 414 12.08 -0.93 21.87
N LEU A 415 11.69 -2.20 21.85
CA LEU A 415 10.97 -2.83 22.96
C LEU A 415 11.82 -2.89 24.23
N SER A 416 13.08 -3.30 24.12
CA SER A 416 13.99 -3.34 25.28
C SER A 416 14.28 -1.96 25.88
N LYS A 417 14.16 -0.90 25.08
CA LYS A 417 14.47 0.48 25.48
C LYS A 417 13.27 1.26 25.99
N TYR A 418 12.07 0.98 25.48
CA TYR A 418 10.86 1.77 25.75
C TYR A 418 9.62 0.96 26.13
N GLY A 419 9.50 -0.28 25.64
CA GLY A 419 8.27 -1.06 25.73
C GLY A 419 7.95 -1.58 27.13
N GLY A 420 8.96 -1.91 27.94
CA GLY A 420 8.74 -2.76 29.11
C GLY A 420 8.15 -4.11 28.70
N LEU A 421 7.95 -5.03 29.65
CA LEU A 421 7.48 -6.41 29.41
C LEU A 421 6.05 -6.54 28.80
N ARG A 422 5.40 -5.45 28.36
CA ARG A 422 4.01 -5.46 27.89
C ARG A 422 3.96 -5.50 26.36
N ALA A 423 3.39 -6.59 25.82
CA ALA A 423 3.17 -6.76 24.39
C ALA A 423 1.73 -6.36 24.02
N GLY A 424 1.53 -5.20 23.40
CA GLY A 424 0.19 -4.72 23.00
C GLY A 424 0.19 -3.31 22.40
N LEU A 425 -0.99 -2.73 22.16
CA LEU A 425 -1.14 -1.38 21.59
C LEU A 425 -0.55 -0.26 22.46
N ASP A 426 -0.39 -0.51 23.77
CA ASP A 426 0.20 0.43 24.72
C ASP A 426 1.73 0.57 24.62
N VAL A 427 2.37 -0.27 23.79
CA VAL A 427 3.82 -0.20 23.53
C VAL A 427 4.24 1.17 23.02
N LEU A 428 3.40 1.87 22.26
CA LEU A 428 3.76 3.16 21.64
C LEU A 428 3.59 4.38 22.55
N ARG A 429 3.51 4.20 23.88
CA ARG A 429 3.39 5.33 24.80
C ARG A 429 4.58 6.29 24.76
N LYS A 430 4.32 7.55 25.08
CA LYS A 430 5.36 8.55 25.25
C LYS A 430 6.21 8.20 26.47
N VAL A 431 7.53 8.13 26.29
CA VAL A 431 8.50 7.87 27.36
C VAL A 431 9.35 9.12 27.60
N GLN A 432 9.51 9.53 28.86
CA GLN A 432 10.34 10.70 29.19
C GLN A 432 11.82 10.42 28.86
N GLY A 433 12.49 11.38 28.22
CA GLY A 433 13.89 11.21 27.80
C GLY A 433 14.11 10.28 26.61
N SER A 434 13.03 9.84 25.94
CA SER A 434 13.12 9.00 24.74
C SER A 434 13.83 9.70 23.58
N SER A 435 14.26 8.92 22.60
CA SER A 435 14.75 9.46 21.33
C SER A 435 13.68 10.26 20.60
N PHE A 436 14.13 11.13 19.69
CA PHE A 436 13.22 11.83 18.78
C PHE A 436 12.45 10.86 17.87
N THR A 437 13.11 9.79 17.41
CA THR A 437 12.50 8.73 16.58
C THR A 437 11.37 8.04 17.34
N TRP A 438 11.59 7.63 18.60
CA TRP A 438 10.53 7.04 19.43
C TRP A 438 9.39 8.02 19.67
N SER A 439 9.71 9.26 20.06
CA SER A 439 8.72 10.33 20.27
C SER A 439 7.88 10.58 19.01
N SER A 440 8.48 10.42 17.82
CA SER A 440 7.77 10.51 16.54
C SER A 440 6.77 9.35 16.37
N PHE A 441 7.15 8.11 16.67
CA PHE A 441 6.25 6.96 16.62
C PHE A 441 5.12 7.05 17.65
N SER A 442 5.41 7.52 18.87
CA SER A 442 4.38 7.72 19.89
C SER A 442 3.28 8.69 19.46
N LYS A 443 3.57 9.62 18.53
CA LYS A 443 2.57 10.54 17.97
C LYS A 443 1.63 9.90 16.96
N ALA A 444 1.96 8.72 16.46
CA ALA A 444 1.09 7.91 15.61
C ALA A 444 0.29 6.85 16.41
N ALA A 445 0.51 6.76 17.73
CA ALA A 445 -0.14 5.77 18.58
C ALA A 445 -1.67 5.88 18.54
N ASP A 446 -2.22 7.10 18.64
CA ASP A 446 -3.67 7.31 18.62
C ASP A 446 -4.31 6.86 17.31
N LEU A 447 -3.65 7.12 16.18
CA LEU A 447 -4.10 6.67 14.86
C LEU A 447 -4.07 5.15 14.75
N LEU A 448 -3.06 4.49 15.34
CA LEU A 448 -2.99 3.03 15.37
C LEU A 448 -4.08 2.46 16.27
N LYS A 449 -4.25 2.98 17.48
CA LYS A 449 -5.31 2.54 18.41
C LYS A 449 -6.70 2.63 17.78
N GLN A 450 -6.98 3.67 17.00
CA GLN A 450 -8.26 3.83 16.28
C GLN A 450 -8.44 2.85 15.11
N GLY A 451 -7.37 2.36 14.50
CA GLY A 451 -7.44 1.53 13.29
C GLY A 451 -7.08 0.05 13.49
N CYS A 452 -6.58 -0.32 14.67
CA CYS A 452 -6.25 -1.69 15.01
C CYS A 452 -7.44 -2.39 15.66
N ALA A 453 -7.64 -3.65 15.32
CA ALA A 453 -8.54 -4.56 16.03
C ALA A 453 -7.89 -5.94 16.18
N TRP A 454 -8.37 -6.73 17.13
CA TRP A 454 -7.86 -8.08 17.39
C TRP A 454 -8.72 -9.17 16.76
N ASN A 455 -8.06 -10.12 16.09
CA ASN A 455 -8.60 -11.44 15.83
C ASN A 455 -8.36 -12.31 17.07
N ILE A 456 -9.45 -12.71 17.72
CA ILE A 456 -9.41 -13.61 18.86
C ILE A 456 -9.11 -15.03 18.38
N ARG A 457 -8.13 -15.68 19.00
CA ARG A 457 -7.74 -17.08 18.76
C ARG A 457 -7.70 -17.84 20.07
N ASN A 458 -6.52 -17.97 20.69
CA ASN A 458 -6.36 -18.64 21.99
C ASN A 458 -6.76 -17.80 23.21
N GLU A 459 -7.20 -16.55 22.99
CA GLU A 459 -7.92 -15.71 23.96
C GLU A 459 -7.12 -15.21 25.18
N LYS A 460 -5.83 -15.56 25.24
CA LYS A 460 -4.99 -15.30 26.43
C LYS A 460 -4.33 -13.94 26.43
N ARG A 461 -4.37 -13.20 25.31
CA ARG A 461 -3.58 -11.97 25.15
C ARG A 461 -4.45 -10.72 25.03
N THR A 462 -5.71 -10.86 24.62
CA THR A 462 -6.63 -9.74 24.45
C THR A 462 -7.41 -9.46 25.73
N LYS A 463 -7.39 -8.20 26.18
CA LYS A 463 -8.21 -7.73 27.30
C LYS A 463 -9.66 -7.54 26.86
N PHE A 464 -10.60 -8.09 27.62
CA PHE A 464 -12.02 -8.08 27.24
C PHE A 464 -12.57 -6.64 27.10
N TRP A 465 -12.33 -5.78 28.10
CA TRP A 465 -12.96 -4.44 28.15
C TRP A 465 -12.15 -3.33 27.47
N SER A 466 -10.82 -3.42 27.49
CA SER A 466 -9.91 -2.33 27.13
C SER A 466 -9.34 -2.43 25.71
N ASP A 467 -9.31 -3.61 25.10
CA ASP A 467 -8.84 -3.79 23.72
C ASP A 467 -10.01 -3.72 22.71
N PRO A 468 -9.79 -3.18 21.50
CA PRO A 468 -10.76 -3.22 20.42
C PRO A 468 -10.70 -4.58 19.71
N TRP A 469 -11.70 -5.45 19.93
CA TRP A 469 -11.75 -6.78 19.30
C TRP A 469 -13.11 -7.12 18.69
N VAL A 470 -14.21 -6.57 19.21
CA VAL A 470 -15.55 -6.65 18.58
C VAL A 470 -15.86 -5.44 17.71
N LEU A 471 -15.49 -4.27 18.23
CA LEU A 471 -15.71 -2.98 17.58
C LEU A 471 -14.37 -2.32 17.28
N GLN A 472 -14.41 -1.24 16.49
CA GLN A 472 -13.26 -0.35 16.31
C GLN A 472 -12.99 0.53 17.54
N VAL A 473 -13.61 0.22 18.69
CA VAL A 473 -13.48 0.90 19.97
C VAL A 473 -13.53 -0.12 21.12
N PRO A 474 -12.92 0.18 22.28
CA PRO A 474 -13.01 -0.64 23.48
C PRO A 474 -14.46 -0.85 23.96
N LEU A 475 -14.76 -2.03 24.51
CA LEU A 475 -16.10 -2.33 25.03
C LEU A 475 -16.46 -1.50 26.27
N LYS A 476 -15.48 -1.08 27.07
CA LYS A 476 -15.72 -0.21 28.24
C LYS A 476 -16.37 1.13 27.88
N ASP A 477 -16.16 1.62 26.66
CA ASP A 477 -16.76 2.87 26.19
C ASP A 477 -18.26 2.68 25.81
N MET A 478 -18.76 1.44 25.83
CA MET A 478 -20.13 1.04 25.48
C MET A 478 -20.93 0.51 26.68
N VAL A 479 -20.35 0.52 27.88
CA VAL A 479 -21.01 0.02 29.09
C VAL A 479 -22.06 1.02 29.55
N THR A 480 -23.26 0.53 29.87
CA THR A 480 -24.42 1.37 30.26
C THR A 480 -24.56 1.56 31.77
N GLY A 481 -23.64 1.03 32.57
CA GLY A 481 -23.60 1.14 34.04
C GLY A 481 -22.18 1.17 34.61
N ASP A 482 -22.00 0.76 35.87
CA ASP A 482 -20.68 0.74 36.51
C ASP A 482 -19.77 -0.35 35.96
N MET A 483 -18.48 0.00 35.81
CA MET A 483 -17.45 -0.94 35.38
C MET A 483 -17.16 -1.96 36.49
N PRO A 484 -16.94 -3.25 36.15
CA PRO A 484 -16.49 -4.24 37.13
C PRO A 484 -15.14 -3.84 37.76
N GLU A 485 -14.96 -4.11 39.06
CA GLU A 485 -13.73 -3.76 39.80
C GLU A 485 -12.43 -4.31 39.14
N ASN A 486 -12.51 -5.49 38.51
CA ASN A 486 -11.37 -6.15 37.85
C ASN A 486 -11.39 -6.03 36.30
N ALA A 487 -12.12 -5.06 35.74
CA ALA A 487 -12.31 -4.97 34.29
C ALA A 487 -11.00 -4.74 33.50
N ASP A 488 -9.99 -4.11 34.10
CA ASP A 488 -8.71 -3.87 33.43
C ASP A 488 -7.81 -5.11 33.33
N GLU A 489 -8.12 -6.17 34.09
CA GLU A 489 -7.37 -7.44 34.11
C GLU A 489 -8.10 -8.56 33.38
N ALA A 490 -9.41 -8.45 33.24
CA ALA A 490 -10.26 -9.43 32.57
C ALA A 490 -9.83 -9.68 31.11
N MET A 491 -9.59 -10.96 30.78
CA MET A 491 -9.19 -11.43 29.46
C MET A 491 -10.40 -11.95 28.69
N VAL A 492 -10.26 -12.07 27.36
CA VAL A 492 -11.32 -12.67 26.54
C VAL A 492 -11.62 -14.11 26.97
N ALA A 493 -10.59 -14.87 27.34
CA ALA A 493 -10.69 -16.24 27.87
C ALA A 493 -11.66 -16.39 29.06
N ASP A 494 -11.86 -15.34 29.85
CA ASP A 494 -12.75 -15.40 31.03
C ASP A 494 -14.24 -15.43 30.65
N PHE A 495 -14.57 -15.06 29.40
CA PHE A 495 -15.94 -14.92 28.89
C PHE A 495 -16.33 -15.99 27.87
N VAL A 496 -15.44 -16.94 27.60
CA VAL A 496 -15.69 -18.05 26.66
C VAL A 496 -15.73 -19.37 27.43
N ARG A 497 -16.57 -20.30 26.98
CA ARG A 497 -16.68 -21.66 27.50
C ARG A 497 -15.76 -22.60 26.73
N ALA A 498 -15.50 -23.79 27.27
CA ALA A 498 -14.62 -24.78 26.64
C ALA A 498 -15.11 -25.23 25.24
N ASP A 499 -16.41 -25.15 24.97
CA ASP A 499 -17.02 -25.45 23.68
C ASP A 499 -16.93 -24.28 22.65
N GLY A 500 -16.29 -23.17 23.03
CA GLY A 500 -16.18 -21.96 22.21
C GLY A 500 -17.40 -21.03 22.27
N SER A 501 -18.41 -21.33 23.10
CA SER A 501 -19.58 -20.47 23.28
C SER A 501 -19.31 -19.32 24.25
N TRP A 502 -19.91 -18.15 23.97
CA TRP A 502 -19.80 -16.98 24.84
C TRP A 502 -20.70 -17.09 26.08
N ARG A 503 -20.19 -16.65 27.23
CA ARG A 503 -20.94 -16.52 28.50
C ARG A 503 -21.81 -15.25 28.50
N ILE A 504 -22.85 -15.25 27.67
CA ILE A 504 -23.76 -14.11 27.46
C ILE A 504 -24.39 -13.63 28.78
N GLU A 505 -24.62 -14.53 29.72
CA GLU A 505 -25.15 -14.24 31.06
C GLU A 505 -24.30 -13.23 31.85
N LEU A 506 -22.99 -13.15 31.60
CA LEU A 506 -22.09 -12.19 32.25
C LEU A 506 -22.14 -10.78 31.62
N LEU A 507 -22.78 -10.67 30.45
CA LEU A 507 -22.82 -9.46 29.62
C LEU A 507 -24.19 -8.79 29.64
N SER A 508 -25.25 -9.58 29.80
CA SER A 508 -26.63 -9.12 29.91
C SER A 508 -26.79 -8.06 31.01
N GLY A 509 -27.38 -6.92 30.65
CA GLY A 509 -27.58 -5.78 31.56
C GLY A 509 -26.40 -4.81 31.69
N ARG A 510 -25.22 -5.14 31.13
CA ARG A 510 -24.04 -4.25 31.12
C ARG A 510 -23.75 -3.65 29.75
N LEU A 511 -24.01 -4.41 28.70
CA LEU A 511 -23.82 -4.00 27.32
C LEU A 511 -25.17 -3.95 26.59
N PRO A 512 -25.33 -3.03 25.62
CA PRO A 512 -26.49 -3.02 24.74
C PRO A 512 -26.67 -4.36 24.00
N PRO A 513 -27.92 -4.81 23.76
CA PRO A 513 -28.18 -6.08 23.08
C PRO A 513 -27.52 -6.23 21.70
N ASP A 514 -27.38 -5.14 20.95
CA ASP A 514 -26.72 -5.14 19.64
C ASP A 514 -25.20 -5.41 19.73
N ILE A 515 -24.55 -4.97 20.82
CA ILE A 515 -23.14 -5.26 21.09
C ILE A 515 -22.94 -6.70 21.54
N ILE A 516 -23.81 -7.20 22.42
CA ILE A 516 -23.81 -8.62 22.83
C ILE A 516 -23.96 -9.51 21.60
N SER A 517 -24.86 -9.15 20.69
CA SER A 517 -25.06 -9.83 19.41
C SER A 517 -23.78 -9.88 18.56
N LYS A 518 -23.00 -8.79 18.50
CA LYS A 518 -21.70 -8.77 17.79
C LYS A 518 -20.61 -9.60 18.49
N ILE A 519 -20.63 -9.66 19.82
CA ILE A 519 -19.75 -10.55 20.59
C ILE A 519 -20.06 -12.00 20.20
N THR A 520 -21.32 -12.40 20.23
CA THR A 520 -21.76 -13.76 19.92
C THR A 520 -21.40 -14.20 18.49
N SER A 521 -21.38 -13.29 17.52
CA SER A 521 -20.99 -13.60 16.13
C SER A 521 -19.48 -13.63 15.88
N THR A 522 -18.67 -13.23 16.87
CA THR A 522 -17.21 -13.29 16.80
C THR A 522 -16.73 -14.72 17.01
N ALA A 523 -16.10 -15.30 15.99
CA ALA A 523 -15.54 -16.64 16.05
C ALA A 523 -14.33 -16.68 16.99
N VAL A 524 -14.25 -17.76 17.76
CA VAL A 524 -13.16 -18.04 18.70
C VAL A 524 -12.60 -19.42 18.39
N ASP A 525 -11.29 -19.59 18.52
CA ASP A 525 -10.64 -20.88 18.29
C ASP A 525 -9.99 -21.39 19.57
N THR A 526 -10.79 -22.06 20.40
CA THR A 526 -10.38 -22.68 21.67
C THR A 526 -9.44 -23.86 21.49
N ILE A 527 -9.28 -24.37 20.27
CA ILE A 527 -8.57 -25.62 20.01
C ILE A 527 -7.16 -25.35 19.46
N SER A 528 -6.98 -24.34 18.62
CA SER A 528 -5.63 -23.98 18.17
C SER A 528 -4.86 -23.28 19.28
N GLN A 529 -3.58 -23.62 19.44
CA GLN A 529 -2.68 -22.86 20.32
C GLN A 529 -2.17 -21.58 19.64
N GLU A 530 -2.80 -21.14 18.55
CA GLU A 530 -2.38 -19.95 17.81
C GLU A 530 -2.69 -18.68 18.61
N GLU A 531 -1.71 -17.77 18.71
CA GLU A 531 -1.88 -16.52 19.44
C GLU A 531 -2.84 -15.55 18.76
N ASP A 532 -3.56 -14.76 19.57
CA ASP A 532 -4.34 -13.61 19.11
C ASP A 532 -3.49 -12.69 18.22
N SER A 533 -4.11 -12.15 17.17
CA SER A 533 -3.39 -11.38 16.14
C SER A 533 -4.08 -10.04 15.84
N LEU A 534 -3.29 -9.01 15.58
CA LEU A 534 -3.83 -7.70 15.21
C LEU A 534 -4.12 -7.63 13.71
N PHE A 535 -5.24 -7.01 13.34
CA PHE A 535 -5.56 -6.63 11.96
C PHE A 535 -5.89 -5.14 11.84
N TRP A 536 -5.77 -4.60 10.63
CA TRP A 536 -6.08 -3.21 10.34
C TRP A 536 -7.55 -3.06 9.91
N ALA A 537 -8.42 -2.73 10.86
CA ALA A 537 -9.87 -2.69 10.69
C ALA A 537 -10.39 -1.81 9.53
N PRO A 538 -9.76 -0.67 9.18
CA PRO A 538 -10.20 0.12 8.03
C PRO A 538 -9.98 -0.54 6.65
N ALA A 539 -9.33 -1.71 6.59
CA ALA A 539 -9.13 -2.46 5.36
C ALA A 539 -9.88 -3.80 5.42
N ALA A 540 -10.60 -4.13 4.35
CA ALA A 540 -11.39 -5.36 4.27
C ALA A 540 -10.54 -6.64 4.35
N ASP A 541 -9.29 -6.59 3.87
CA ASP A 541 -8.33 -7.69 3.95
C ASP A 541 -7.48 -7.66 5.24
N GLY A 542 -7.76 -6.70 6.14
CA GLY A 542 -7.02 -6.48 7.39
C GLY A 542 -5.60 -5.94 7.20
N ARG A 543 -5.19 -5.62 5.96
CA ARG A 543 -3.83 -5.16 5.67
C ARG A 543 -3.68 -3.66 5.90
N PHE A 544 -2.65 -3.29 6.65
CA PHE A 544 -2.30 -1.88 6.81
C PHE A 544 -1.86 -1.27 5.48
N SER A 545 -2.43 -0.11 5.15
CA SER A 545 -1.90 0.75 4.09
C SER A 545 -1.82 2.19 4.56
N THR A 546 -0.83 2.93 4.08
CA THR A 546 -0.74 4.38 4.36
C THR A 546 -1.93 5.15 3.78
N LYS A 547 -2.60 4.60 2.76
CA LYS A 547 -3.82 5.15 2.18
C LYS A 547 -5.00 5.05 3.15
N SER A 548 -5.25 3.87 3.73
CA SER A 548 -6.33 3.65 4.69
C SER A 548 -6.06 4.37 6.01
N ALA A 549 -4.81 4.37 6.50
CA ALA A 549 -4.42 5.16 7.67
C ALA A 549 -4.60 6.67 7.47
N TYR A 550 -4.25 7.19 6.29
CA TYR A 550 -4.50 8.60 5.96
C TYR A 550 -6.01 8.92 5.93
N ALA A 551 -6.82 8.04 5.34
CA ALA A 551 -8.28 8.23 5.26
C ALA A 551 -8.94 8.23 6.65
N LEU A 552 -8.48 7.36 7.55
CA LEU A 552 -8.91 7.33 8.95
C LEU A 552 -8.55 8.64 9.67
N LEU A 553 -7.30 9.11 9.52
CA LEU A 553 -6.80 10.32 10.17
C LEU A 553 -7.57 11.59 9.76
N THR A 554 -7.92 11.72 8.48
CA THR A 554 -8.60 12.91 7.98
C THR A 554 -10.10 12.89 8.20
N LYS A 555 -10.64 11.81 8.80
CA LYS A 555 -12.07 11.60 9.04
C LYS A 555 -12.89 12.06 7.83
N HIS A 556 -12.48 11.63 6.63
CA HIS A 556 -13.23 11.97 5.43
C HIS A 556 -14.60 11.32 5.58
N ASP A 557 -15.57 12.09 6.06
CA ASP A 557 -16.93 11.65 6.28
C ASP A 557 -17.40 10.92 5.03
N GLN A 558 -17.85 9.69 5.23
CA GLN A 558 -18.61 8.97 4.21
C GLN A 558 -19.95 9.67 3.95
N GLN A 559 -20.40 10.50 4.90
CA GLN A 559 -21.50 11.45 4.74
C GLN A 559 -21.04 12.62 3.85
N GLY A 560 -21.35 12.56 2.55
CA GLY A 560 -21.16 13.70 1.64
C GLY A 560 -20.29 13.44 0.41
N THR A 561 -20.24 12.22 -0.13
CA THR A 561 -19.78 12.07 -1.52
C THR A 561 -20.89 12.47 -2.47
N ASP A 562 -20.88 13.73 -2.91
CA ASP A 562 -21.73 14.19 -4.00
C ASP A 562 -21.32 13.47 -5.31
N GLY A 563 -22.28 12.75 -5.90
CA GLY A 563 -22.09 11.89 -7.07
C GLY A 563 -21.47 12.62 -8.26
N VAL A 564 -21.77 13.92 -8.42
CA VAL A 564 -21.25 14.75 -9.53
C VAL A 564 -19.74 14.78 -9.57
N TRP A 565 -19.07 14.82 -8.41
CA TRP A 565 -17.62 14.84 -8.37
C TRP A 565 -17.02 13.56 -8.95
N LYS A 566 -17.61 12.40 -8.64
CA LYS A 566 -17.17 11.12 -9.20
C LYS A 566 -17.34 11.14 -10.71
N GLU A 567 -18.46 11.66 -11.21
CA GLU A 567 -18.74 11.76 -12.64
C GLU A 567 -17.80 12.72 -13.37
N ILE A 568 -17.51 13.92 -12.84
CA ILE A 568 -16.51 14.86 -13.42
C ILE A 568 -15.17 14.17 -13.67
N TRP A 569 -14.71 13.36 -12.73
CA TRP A 569 -13.43 12.67 -12.85
C TRP A 569 -13.49 11.40 -13.73
N ARG A 570 -14.68 10.90 -14.05
CA ARG A 570 -14.93 9.77 -14.96
C ARG A 570 -15.18 10.19 -16.41
N LEU A 571 -15.50 11.46 -16.66
CA LEU A 571 -15.76 11.99 -18.01
C LEU A 571 -14.71 11.52 -19.03
N PRO A 572 -15.12 11.04 -20.23
CA PRO A 572 -14.21 10.55 -21.28
C PRO A 572 -13.55 11.70 -22.05
N VAL A 573 -12.91 12.63 -21.32
CA VAL A 573 -12.30 13.86 -21.85
C VAL A 573 -10.86 13.99 -21.34
N PRO A 574 -10.01 14.82 -21.98
CA PRO A 574 -8.64 15.03 -21.51
C PRO A 574 -8.59 15.51 -20.06
N GLU A 575 -7.57 15.14 -19.29
CA GLU A 575 -7.46 15.52 -17.86
C GLU A 575 -7.49 17.05 -17.63
N ARG A 576 -7.01 17.84 -18.60
CA ARG A 576 -7.14 19.31 -18.59
C ARG A 576 -8.58 19.80 -18.59
N VAL A 577 -9.46 19.10 -19.32
CA VAL A 577 -10.89 19.40 -19.40
C VAL A 577 -11.57 18.99 -18.10
N ARG A 578 -11.22 17.83 -17.51
CA ARG A 578 -11.72 17.45 -16.17
C ARG A 578 -11.34 18.48 -15.10
N CYS A 579 -10.10 18.98 -15.12
CA CYS A 579 -9.67 20.05 -14.20
C CYS A 579 -10.44 21.36 -14.44
N PHE A 580 -10.73 21.69 -15.70
CA PHE A 580 -11.57 22.82 -16.04
C PHE A 580 -13.00 22.65 -15.53
N MET A 581 -13.63 21.49 -15.77
CA MET A 581 -14.97 21.17 -15.27
C MET A 581 -15.03 21.25 -13.75
N TRP A 582 -13.99 20.77 -13.06
CA TRP A 582 -13.86 20.89 -11.61
C TRP A 582 -13.83 22.35 -11.15
N LEU A 583 -13.12 23.26 -11.84
CA LEU A 583 -13.16 24.70 -11.52
C LEU A 583 -14.51 25.35 -11.89
N ALA A 584 -15.05 24.99 -13.06
CA ALA A 584 -16.28 25.55 -13.59
C ALA A 584 -17.47 25.23 -12.70
N PHE A 585 -17.64 23.96 -12.30
CA PHE A 585 -18.72 23.55 -11.41
C PHE A 585 -18.67 24.27 -10.05
N GLN A 586 -17.50 24.63 -9.55
CA GLN A 586 -17.34 25.40 -8.30
C GLN A 586 -17.54 26.91 -8.46
N GLY A 587 -17.76 27.41 -9.68
CA GLY A 587 -17.82 28.83 -9.97
C GLY A 587 -16.47 29.54 -9.82
N LYS A 588 -15.35 28.82 -9.99
CA LYS A 588 -13.99 29.34 -9.72
C LYS A 588 -13.15 29.54 -10.98
N LEU A 589 -13.78 29.84 -12.11
CA LEU A 589 -13.06 30.32 -13.30
C LEU A 589 -12.70 31.80 -13.12
N ALA A 590 -11.60 32.25 -13.75
CA ALA A 590 -11.13 33.63 -13.70
C ALA A 590 -11.98 34.56 -14.58
N THR A 591 -13.28 34.64 -14.29
CA THR A 591 -14.21 35.56 -14.95
C THR A 591 -14.01 37.00 -14.46
N ASN A 592 -14.49 37.99 -15.19
CA ASN A 592 -14.32 39.39 -14.78
C ASN A 592 -15.05 39.70 -13.47
N VAL A 593 -16.18 39.08 -13.16
CA VAL A 593 -16.80 39.18 -11.82
C VAL A 593 -15.81 38.74 -10.73
N LEU A 594 -15.19 37.57 -10.87
CA LEU A 594 -14.23 37.07 -9.88
C LEU A 594 -12.95 37.92 -9.81
N ARG A 595 -12.48 38.41 -10.96
CA ARG A 595 -11.29 39.28 -11.04
C ARG A 595 -11.57 40.66 -10.42
N PHE A 596 -12.75 41.23 -10.65
CA PHE A 596 -13.19 42.50 -10.07
C PHE A 596 -13.32 42.39 -8.55
N GLN A 597 -13.98 41.34 -8.04
CA GLN A 597 -14.04 41.04 -6.60
C GLN A 597 -12.66 40.93 -5.94
N ARG A 598 -11.65 40.50 -6.71
CA ARG A 598 -10.26 40.37 -6.26
C ARG A 598 -9.38 41.56 -6.61
N ARG A 599 -9.96 42.66 -7.10
CA ARG A 599 -9.27 43.90 -7.48
C ARG A 599 -8.17 43.71 -8.55
N VAL A 600 -8.39 42.74 -9.46
CA VAL A 600 -7.49 42.41 -10.60
C VAL A 600 -8.06 42.91 -11.94
N ALA A 601 -9.34 43.25 -11.99
CA ALA A 601 -9.99 43.84 -13.16
C ALA A 601 -10.73 45.12 -12.76
N GLU A 602 -10.81 46.07 -13.67
CA GLU A 602 -11.46 47.38 -13.47
C GLU A 602 -12.99 47.30 -13.52
N SER A 603 -13.53 46.30 -14.23
CA SER A 603 -14.98 46.12 -14.39
C SER A 603 -15.37 44.64 -14.33
N PRO A 604 -16.55 44.31 -13.76
CA PRO A 604 -17.10 42.96 -13.78
C PRO A 604 -17.74 42.57 -15.13
N CYS A 605 -17.92 43.52 -16.07
CA CYS A 605 -18.67 43.30 -17.31
C CYS A 605 -17.96 42.37 -18.30
N CYS A 606 -18.74 41.68 -19.13
CA CYS A 606 -18.23 40.82 -20.19
C CYS A 606 -17.67 41.67 -21.34
N GLN A 607 -16.44 41.41 -21.77
CA GLN A 607 -15.81 42.12 -22.90
C GLN A 607 -16.46 41.82 -24.27
N ARG A 608 -17.36 40.84 -24.35
CA ARG A 608 -17.99 40.42 -25.61
C ARG A 608 -19.31 41.12 -25.87
N CYS A 609 -20.19 41.17 -24.85
CA CYS A 609 -21.47 41.87 -24.97
C CYS A 609 -21.46 43.26 -24.33
N ALA A 610 -20.46 43.59 -23.49
CA ALA A 610 -20.36 44.84 -22.72
C ALA A 610 -21.52 45.15 -21.75
N GLU A 611 -22.61 44.39 -21.79
CA GLU A 611 -23.87 44.68 -21.07
C GLU A 611 -24.01 43.95 -19.73
N GLN A 612 -23.51 42.71 -19.64
CA GLN A 612 -23.81 41.82 -18.51
C GLN A 612 -22.56 41.50 -17.67
N PRO A 613 -22.69 41.28 -16.34
CA PRO A 613 -21.61 40.78 -15.50
C PRO A 613 -21.09 39.43 -16.00
N GLU A 614 -19.78 39.32 -16.12
CA GLU A 614 -19.14 38.12 -16.63
C GLU A 614 -19.07 37.02 -15.56
N THR A 615 -20.15 36.24 -15.42
CA THR A 615 -20.23 35.05 -14.56
C THR A 615 -19.82 33.78 -15.33
N VAL A 616 -19.65 32.65 -14.63
CA VAL A 616 -19.34 31.36 -15.28
C VAL A 616 -20.48 30.94 -16.21
N LEU A 617 -21.74 31.02 -15.75
CA LEU A 617 -22.90 30.75 -16.58
C LEU A 617 -22.97 31.68 -17.78
N HIS A 618 -22.76 32.99 -17.58
CA HIS A 618 -22.83 33.92 -18.69
C HIS A 618 -21.84 33.56 -19.80
N ILE A 619 -20.56 33.29 -19.48
CA ILE A 619 -19.57 32.97 -20.51
C ILE A 619 -19.84 31.62 -21.19
N LEU A 620 -20.26 30.62 -20.42
CA LEU A 620 -20.38 29.26 -20.90
C LEU A 620 -21.75 28.94 -21.53
N ARG A 621 -22.78 29.73 -21.23
CA ARG A 621 -24.18 29.48 -21.61
C ARG A 621 -24.84 30.69 -22.28
N ASP A 622 -24.85 31.85 -21.62
CA ASP A 622 -25.77 32.94 -21.98
C ASP A 622 -25.20 33.95 -22.99
N CYS A 623 -23.88 34.11 -23.05
CA CYS A 623 -23.23 35.05 -23.96
C CYS A 623 -23.45 34.63 -25.42
N ALA A 624 -23.68 35.59 -26.32
CA ALA A 624 -24.19 35.34 -27.67
C ALA A 624 -23.52 34.16 -28.42
N PRO A 625 -22.18 33.99 -28.43
CA PRO A 625 -21.57 32.87 -29.16
C PRO A 625 -21.69 31.52 -28.46
N ALA A 626 -21.89 31.50 -27.15
CA ALA A 626 -22.24 30.28 -26.40
C ALA A 626 -23.71 29.93 -26.58
N ALA A 627 -24.61 30.91 -26.45
CA ALA A 627 -26.05 30.74 -26.65
C ALA A 627 -26.34 30.22 -28.08
N TYR A 628 -25.71 30.81 -29.10
CA TYR A 628 -25.80 30.34 -30.48
C TYR A 628 -25.44 28.85 -30.63
N PHE A 629 -24.37 28.40 -29.96
CA PHE A 629 -23.95 27.00 -30.00
C PHE A 629 -25.00 26.08 -29.35
N TRP A 630 -25.48 26.45 -28.15
CA TRP A 630 -26.44 25.63 -27.39
C TRP A 630 -27.81 25.55 -28.06
N CYS A 631 -28.33 26.65 -28.62
CA CYS A 631 -29.62 26.64 -29.35
C CYS A 631 -29.63 25.68 -30.55
N ARG A 632 -28.46 25.30 -31.07
CA ARG A 632 -28.33 24.37 -32.20
C ARG A 632 -28.11 22.91 -31.78
N HIS A 633 -27.68 22.65 -30.54
CA HIS A 633 -27.31 21.31 -30.06
C HIS A 633 -28.17 20.80 -28.91
N VAL A 634 -28.89 21.68 -28.21
CA VAL A 634 -29.87 21.34 -27.19
C VAL A 634 -31.26 21.26 -27.87
N PRO A 635 -32.01 20.15 -27.72
CA PRO A 635 -33.36 20.02 -28.28
C PRO A 635 -34.28 21.17 -27.85
N GLN A 636 -35.11 21.66 -28.77
CA GLN A 636 -35.95 22.85 -28.56
C GLN A 636 -36.83 22.73 -27.30
N GLN A 637 -37.35 21.53 -27.01
CA GLN A 637 -38.18 21.27 -25.82
C GLN A 637 -37.43 21.48 -24.49
N LYS A 638 -36.10 21.34 -24.49
CA LYS A 638 -35.25 21.47 -23.30
C LYS A 638 -34.58 22.84 -23.18
N GLN A 639 -34.69 23.71 -24.19
CA GLN A 639 -33.96 24.97 -24.21
C GLN A 639 -34.40 25.92 -23.09
N HIS A 640 -35.71 26.04 -22.84
CA HIS A 640 -36.22 26.89 -21.76
C HIS A 640 -35.62 26.50 -20.40
N GLU A 641 -35.68 25.21 -20.06
CA GLU A 641 -35.10 24.66 -18.83
C GLU A 641 -33.57 24.87 -18.80
N PHE A 642 -32.88 24.59 -19.90
CA PHE A 642 -31.42 24.71 -20.00
C PHE A 642 -30.91 26.13 -19.72
N PHE A 643 -31.58 27.15 -20.24
CA PHE A 643 -31.20 28.56 -20.06
C PHE A 643 -31.74 29.17 -18.74
N SER A 644 -32.75 28.58 -18.11
CA SER A 644 -33.26 29.03 -16.81
C SER A 644 -32.58 28.36 -15.61
N ASP A 645 -31.97 27.19 -15.79
CA ASP A 645 -31.32 26.43 -14.72
C ASP A 645 -30.27 27.27 -13.95
N SER A 646 -30.21 27.08 -12.62
CA SER A 646 -29.15 27.66 -11.80
C SER A 646 -27.80 27.00 -12.08
N HIS A 647 -26.70 27.64 -11.68
CA HIS A 647 -25.33 27.17 -11.97
C HIS A 647 -25.11 25.71 -11.58
N GLU A 648 -25.51 25.34 -10.36
CA GLU A 648 -25.32 23.98 -9.86
C GLU A 648 -26.20 22.97 -10.61
N VAL A 649 -27.47 23.31 -10.82
CA VAL A 649 -28.45 22.45 -11.51
C VAL A 649 -28.04 22.21 -12.96
N TRP A 650 -27.59 23.26 -13.66
CA TRP A 650 -27.17 23.20 -15.05
C TRP A 650 -26.00 22.23 -15.25
N PHE A 651 -24.94 22.34 -14.43
CA PHE A 651 -23.83 21.39 -14.49
C PHE A 651 -24.24 19.98 -14.09
N ARG A 652 -25.06 19.82 -13.04
CA ARG A 652 -25.55 18.53 -12.55
C ARG A 652 -26.28 17.76 -13.64
N LYS A 653 -27.31 18.36 -14.24
CA LYS A 653 -28.13 17.72 -15.28
C LYS A 653 -27.28 17.30 -16.48
N ASN A 654 -26.36 18.17 -16.92
CA ASN A 654 -25.54 17.90 -18.10
C ASN A 654 -24.43 16.87 -17.87
N ILE A 655 -23.78 16.86 -16.69
CA ILE A 655 -22.70 15.92 -16.37
C ILE A 655 -23.27 14.52 -16.05
N MET A 656 -24.42 14.45 -15.40
CA MET A 656 -25.05 13.18 -14.99
C MET A 656 -26.01 12.61 -16.04
N SER A 657 -26.19 13.29 -17.18
CA SER A 657 -27.04 12.80 -18.26
C SER A 657 -26.51 11.49 -18.85
N LYS A 658 -27.43 10.57 -19.15
CA LYS A 658 -27.13 9.32 -19.86
C LYS A 658 -27.42 9.41 -21.36
N GLU A 659 -27.81 10.59 -21.84
CA GLU A 659 -28.17 10.80 -23.24
C GLU A 659 -26.93 10.82 -24.14
N SER A 660 -27.15 10.59 -25.43
CA SER A 660 -26.14 10.83 -26.47
C SER A 660 -26.43 12.17 -27.14
N SER A 661 -25.37 12.85 -27.58
CA SER A 661 -25.51 14.04 -28.41
C SER A 661 -26.05 13.68 -29.80
N SER A 662 -26.52 14.69 -30.52
CA SER A 662 -26.87 14.58 -31.94
C SER A 662 -25.73 14.07 -32.83
N THR A 663 -24.48 14.05 -32.34
CA THR A 663 -23.32 13.52 -33.05
C THR A 663 -22.95 12.09 -32.67
N ARG A 664 -23.84 11.34 -31.99
CA ARG A 664 -23.61 9.99 -31.43
C ARG A 664 -22.47 9.90 -30.39
N ILE A 665 -22.05 11.04 -29.83
CA ILE A 665 -21.05 11.10 -28.77
C ILE A 665 -21.80 11.11 -27.43
N ASN A 666 -21.23 10.52 -26.38
CA ASN A 666 -21.76 10.65 -25.03
C ASN A 666 -21.96 12.13 -24.64
N TRP A 667 -23.18 12.50 -24.20
CA TRP A 667 -23.54 13.90 -23.92
C TRP A 667 -22.63 14.57 -22.88
N PRO A 668 -22.40 13.99 -21.68
CA PRO A 668 -21.44 14.53 -20.72
C PRO A 668 -20.05 14.85 -21.29
N GLY A 669 -19.52 13.98 -22.16
CA GLY A 669 -18.25 14.19 -22.85
C GLY A 669 -18.30 15.38 -23.81
N PHE A 670 -19.35 15.44 -24.64
CA PHE A 670 -19.58 16.52 -25.59
C PHE A 670 -19.78 17.88 -24.89
N PHE A 671 -20.64 17.93 -23.88
CA PHE A 671 -20.89 19.12 -23.05
C PHE A 671 -19.59 19.66 -22.42
N SER A 672 -18.77 18.77 -21.87
CA SER A 672 -17.51 19.15 -21.21
C SER A 672 -16.47 19.68 -22.21
N MET A 673 -16.39 19.10 -23.41
CA MET A 673 -15.52 19.60 -24.47
C MET A 673 -16.01 20.94 -25.03
N ALA A 674 -17.32 21.09 -25.23
CA ALA A 674 -17.95 22.33 -25.69
C ALA A 674 -17.68 23.49 -24.73
N THR A 675 -18.01 23.33 -23.43
CA THR A 675 -17.77 24.36 -22.42
C THR A 675 -16.29 24.77 -22.32
N TRP A 676 -15.37 23.81 -22.40
CA TRP A 676 -13.93 24.10 -22.44
C TRP A 676 -13.51 24.92 -23.67
N LEU A 677 -14.01 24.58 -24.85
CA LEU A 677 -13.66 25.27 -26.09
C LEU A 677 -14.31 26.66 -26.18
N ILE A 678 -15.53 26.82 -25.67
CA ILE A 678 -16.18 28.12 -25.47
C ILE A 678 -15.33 29.01 -24.56
N TRP A 679 -14.88 28.47 -23.42
CA TRP A 679 -13.97 29.17 -22.51
C TRP A 679 -12.66 29.57 -23.19
N LYS A 680 -12.06 28.67 -23.97
CA LYS A 680 -10.81 28.95 -24.70
C LYS A 680 -11.01 30.06 -25.75
N ASN A 681 -12.15 30.06 -26.43
CA ASN A 681 -12.48 31.12 -27.40
C ASN A 681 -12.63 32.47 -26.70
N ARG A 682 -13.34 32.53 -25.56
CA ARG A 682 -13.44 33.73 -24.74
C ARG A 682 -12.07 34.21 -24.26
N THR A 683 -11.23 33.30 -23.77
CA THR A 683 -9.87 33.65 -23.30
C THR A 683 -9.03 34.22 -24.46
N THR A 684 -9.19 33.69 -25.67
CA THR A 684 -8.51 34.22 -26.87
C THR A 684 -8.98 35.64 -27.17
N ALA A 685 -10.29 35.90 -27.13
CA ALA A 685 -10.84 37.26 -27.28
C ALA A 685 -10.26 38.24 -26.25
N SER A 686 -10.20 37.84 -24.97
CA SER A 686 -9.76 38.74 -23.89
C SER A 686 -8.28 39.10 -23.94
N PHE A 687 -7.40 38.18 -24.35
CA PHE A 687 -5.95 38.39 -24.31
C PHE A 687 -5.32 38.69 -25.68
N LYS A 688 -5.96 38.29 -26.79
CA LYS A 688 -5.47 38.52 -28.16
C LYS A 688 -6.38 39.45 -28.97
N GLY A 689 -7.41 40.01 -28.35
CA GLY A 689 -8.41 40.87 -28.98
C GLY A 689 -9.58 40.09 -29.60
N LEU A 690 -10.73 40.76 -29.74
CA LEU A 690 -11.97 40.16 -30.25
C LEU A 690 -11.82 39.55 -31.65
N ARG A 691 -11.00 40.16 -32.51
CA ARG A 691 -10.72 39.68 -33.88
C ARG A 691 -9.98 38.33 -33.92
N ALA A 692 -9.29 37.96 -32.85
CA ALA A 692 -8.57 36.68 -32.77
C ALA A 692 -9.46 35.50 -32.31
N ALA A 693 -10.68 35.78 -31.83
CA ALA A 693 -11.64 34.76 -31.46
C ALA A 693 -12.49 34.31 -32.65
N LEU A 694 -12.90 33.05 -32.63
CA LEU A 694 -13.79 32.49 -33.65
C LEU A 694 -15.19 33.11 -33.55
N SER A 695 -15.80 33.34 -34.71
CA SER A 695 -17.23 33.64 -34.85
C SER A 695 -18.08 32.48 -34.29
N ALA A 696 -19.36 32.73 -34.02
CA ALA A 696 -20.25 31.72 -33.43
C ALA A 696 -20.39 30.46 -34.29
N SER A 697 -20.47 30.61 -35.62
CA SER A 697 -20.51 29.50 -36.58
C SER A 697 -19.19 28.71 -36.62
N SER A 698 -18.05 29.39 -36.75
CA SER A 698 -16.73 28.76 -36.77
C SER A 698 -16.36 28.07 -35.46
N LEU A 699 -16.78 28.65 -34.32
CA LEU A 699 -16.64 28.03 -33.01
C LEU A 699 -17.43 26.74 -32.93
N THR A 700 -18.69 26.76 -33.38
CA THR A 700 -19.57 25.59 -33.40
C THR A 700 -18.95 24.44 -34.20
N GLN A 701 -18.47 24.72 -35.41
CA GLN A 701 -17.78 23.73 -36.22
C GLN A 701 -16.51 23.21 -35.53
N SER A 702 -15.72 24.08 -34.91
CA SER A 702 -14.50 23.69 -34.20
C SER A 702 -14.78 22.77 -33.01
N ILE A 703 -15.88 23.01 -32.27
CA ILE A 703 -16.31 22.17 -31.15
C ILE A 703 -16.67 20.77 -31.64
N VAL A 704 -17.53 20.68 -32.66
CA VAL A 704 -17.96 19.38 -33.22
C VAL A 704 -16.75 18.59 -33.73
N THR A 705 -15.90 19.21 -34.55
CA THR A 705 -14.71 18.53 -35.11
C THR A 705 -13.75 18.06 -34.04
N LYS A 706 -13.37 18.92 -33.08
CA LYS A 706 -12.40 18.55 -32.03
C LYS A 706 -12.94 17.50 -31.07
N THR A 707 -14.26 17.51 -30.82
CA THR A 707 -14.88 16.51 -29.95
C THR A 707 -14.92 15.16 -30.64
N LYS A 708 -15.30 15.10 -31.93
CA LYS A 708 -15.23 13.87 -32.75
C LYS A 708 -13.82 13.30 -32.80
N LEU A 709 -12.82 14.11 -33.16
CA LEU A 709 -11.41 13.68 -33.21
C LEU A 709 -10.93 13.10 -31.87
N TRP A 710 -11.36 13.69 -30.75
CA TRP A 710 -11.01 13.17 -29.43
C TRP A 710 -11.73 11.85 -29.15
N ASP A 711 -13.03 11.76 -29.45
CA ASP A 711 -13.82 10.56 -29.25
C ASP A 711 -13.26 9.38 -30.05
N ASP A 712 -12.93 9.61 -31.33
CA ASP A 712 -12.26 8.62 -32.20
C ASP A 712 -10.91 8.18 -31.59
N SER A 713 -10.11 9.14 -31.12
CA SER A 713 -8.80 8.86 -30.51
C SER A 713 -8.91 8.17 -29.14
N TRP A 714 -9.97 8.42 -28.39
CA TRP A 714 -10.19 7.84 -27.06
C TRP A 714 -10.59 6.36 -27.16
N HIS A 715 -11.35 6.00 -28.20
CA HIS A 715 -11.76 4.62 -28.49
C HIS A 715 -10.76 3.87 -29.40
N ALA A 716 -9.83 4.56 -30.07
CA ALA A 716 -8.78 3.94 -30.87
C ALA A 716 -7.92 2.88 -30.14
N PRO A 717 -7.51 3.06 -28.86
CA PRO A 717 -6.77 2.03 -28.12
C PRO A 717 -7.59 0.75 -27.90
N GLU A 718 -8.92 0.84 -27.81
CA GLU A 718 -9.77 -0.36 -27.72
C GLU A 718 -9.71 -1.15 -29.05
N LEU A 719 -9.58 -0.47 -30.19
CA LEU A 719 -9.40 -1.12 -31.49
C LEU A 719 -8.02 -1.81 -31.66
N PHE A 720 -6.93 -1.27 -31.08
CA PHE A 720 -5.57 -1.85 -31.19
C PHE A 720 -5.20 -2.84 -30.07
N LEU A 721 -5.80 -2.74 -28.87
CA LEU A 721 -5.50 -3.62 -27.72
C LEU A 721 -6.51 -4.78 -27.55
N ASN A 722 -7.57 -4.84 -28.36
CA ASN A 722 -8.60 -5.89 -28.27
C ASN A 722 -8.13 -7.31 -28.65
N HIS A 723 -6.84 -7.53 -28.92
CA HIS A 723 -6.26 -8.88 -28.83
C HIS A 723 -6.06 -9.40 -27.39
N LYS A 724 -6.34 -8.61 -26.33
CA LYS A 724 -6.24 -9.09 -24.93
C LYS A 724 -7.50 -9.00 -24.08
N ARG A 725 -8.62 -8.51 -24.62
CA ARG A 725 -9.94 -8.66 -23.98
C ARG A 725 -10.96 -8.93 -25.07
N LYS A 726 -11.20 -10.20 -25.38
CA LYS A 726 -12.46 -10.58 -26.01
C LYS A 726 -13.59 -9.97 -25.15
N PRO A 727 -14.61 -9.32 -25.74
CA PRO A 727 -15.83 -9.03 -24.98
C PRO A 727 -16.23 -10.34 -24.31
N VAL A 728 -16.45 -10.28 -23.00
CA VAL A 728 -16.83 -11.45 -22.24
C VAL A 728 -18.18 -11.88 -22.77
N GLU A 729 -18.19 -12.90 -23.63
CA GLU A 729 -19.38 -13.40 -24.28
C GLU A 729 -20.31 -13.89 -23.17
N ARG A 730 -21.50 -13.27 -23.10
CA ARG A 730 -22.51 -13.64 -22.14
C ARG A 730 -23.50 -14.55 -22.83
N VAL A 731 -23.73 -15.72 -22.27
CA VAL A 731 -24.65 -16.72 -22.79
C VAL A 731 -25.82 -16.83 -21.81
N ALA A 732 -27.03 -16.91 -22.34
CA ALA A 732 -28.20 -17.28 -21.56
C ALA A 732 -28.03 -18.72 -21.09
N ALA A 733 -28.00 -18.93 -19.77
CA ALA A 733 -27.95 -20.25 -19.17
C ALA A 733 -29.17 -20.44 -18.28
N GLU A 734 -29.78 -21.60 -18.38
CA GLU A 734 -30.80 -22.06 -17.46
C GLU A 734 -30.14 -22.56 -16.17
N ILE A 735 -30.41 -21.88 -15.07
CA ILE A 735 -29.83 -22.18 -13.76
C ILE A 735 -30.91 -22.79 -12.87
N GLY A 736 -30.67 -24.01 -12.40
CA GLY A 736 -31.45 -24.66 -11.35
C GLY A 736 -30.53 -25.36 -10.35
N TRP A 737 -31.11 -25.96 -9.31
CA TRP A 737 -30.35 -26.83 -8.42
C TRP A 737 -29.83 -28.05 -9.18
N THR A 738 -28.58 -28.45 -8.92
CA THR A 738 -27.96 -29.63 -9.55
C THR A 738 -27.66 -30.66 -8.48
N PRO A 739 -28.21 -31.89 -8.56
CA PRO A 739 -27.97 -32.92 -7.55
C PRO A 739 -26.48 -33.34 -7.49
N PRO A 740 -26.01 -33.83 -6.33
CA PRO A 740 -24.69 -34.44 -6.21
C PRO A 740 -24.64 -35.81 -6.91
N LEU A 741 -23.42 -36.34 -7.11
CA LEU A 741 -23.23 -37.71 -7.58
C LEU A 741 -23.82 -38.72 -6.58
N GLU A 742 -24.18 -39.90 -7.06
CA GLU A 742 -24.62 -40.98 -6.17
C GLU A 742 -23.54 -41.33 -5.14
N GLY A 743 -23.94 -41.53 -3.87
CA GLY A 743 -23.02 -41.70 -2.74
C GLY A 743 -22.44 -40.41 -2.16
N TRP A 744 -22.69 -39.24 -2.77
CA TRP A 744 -22.34 -37.93 -2.22
C TRP A 744 -23.57 -37.26 -1.60
N VAL A 745 -23.35 -36.51 -0.52
CA VAL A 745 -24.35 -35.55 -0.02
C VAL A 745 -23.98 -34.13 -0.45
N MET A 746 -25.00 -33.31 -0.72
CA MET A 746 -24.84 -31.90 -1.03
C MET A 746 -25.22 -31.04 0.16
N LEU A 747 -24.30 -30.17 0.57
CA LEU A 747 -24.52 -29.11 1.53
C LEU A 747 -24.69 -27.79 0.76
N ASN A 748 -25.91 -27.26 0.71
CA ASN A 748 -26.18 -25.91 0.22
C ASN A 748 -26.16 -24.93 1.38
N THR A 749 -25.43 -23.82 1.25
CA THR A 749 -25.26 -22.83 2.32
C THR A 749 -25.49 -21.42 1.79
N ASP A 750 -26.03 -20.55 2.65
CA ASP A 750 -26.16 -19.12 2.38
C ASP A 750 -26.14 -18.29 3.67
N GLY A 751 -25.73 -17.02 3.55
CA GLY A 751 -25.74 -16.03 4.61
C GLY A 751 -26.52 -14.78 4.21
N ALA A 752 -27.48 -14.37 5.04
CA ALA A 752 -28.27 -13.16 4.84
C ALA A 752 -27.87 -12.06 5.83
N SER A 753 -27.89 -10.80 5.37
CA SER A 753 -27.70 -9.62 6.24
C SER A 753 -28.56 -8.44 5.78
N ASN A 754 -29.42 -7.93 6.65
CA ASN A 754 -30.32 -6.80 6.42
C ASN A 754 -29.59 -5.46 6.65
N GLY A 755 -28.78 -5.06 5.67
CA GLY A 755 -27.77 -4.01 5.82
C GLY A 755 -26.39 -4.65 5.98
N ASN A 756 -25.31 -3.96 5.60
CA ASN A 756 -23.96 -4.52 5.62
C ASN A 756 -22.99 -3.57 6.34
N PRO A 757 -22.81 -3.70 7.67
CA PRO A 757 -23.39 -4.74 8.54
C PRO A 757 -24.87 -4.48 8.91
N GLY A 758 -25.57 -5.52 9.36
CA GLY A 758 -27.01 -5.48 9.70
C GLY A 758 -27.48 -6.75 10.42
N PRO A 759 -28.78 -6.87 10.76
CA PRO A 759 -29.35 -8.11 11.28
C PRO A 759 -29.07 -9.28 10.33
N ALA A 760 -28.43 -10.34 10.82
CA ALA A 760 -27.82 -11.36 9.98
C ALA A 760 -28.12 -12.79 10.45
N GLY A 761 -28.17 -13.68 9.46
CA GLY A 761 -28.58 -15.05 9.62
C GLY A 761 -27.81 -15.98 8.70
N ALA A 762 -27.53 -17.20 9.16
CA ALA A 762 -26.86 -18.24 8.39
C ALA A 762 -27.81 -19.44 8.22
N GLY A 763 -27.80 -20.04 7.03
CA GLY A 763 -28.65 -21.18 6.69
C GLY A 763 -27.89 -22.23 5.90
N GLY A 764 -28.16 -23.50 6.20
CA GLY A 764 -27.61 -24.63 5.45
C GLY A 764 -28.60 -25.79 5.39
N LEU A 765 -28.59 -26.54 4.28
CA LEU A 765 -29.35 -27.78 4.14
C LEU A 765 -28.51 -28.88 3.50
N VAL A 766 -28.76 -30.11 3.93
CA VAL A 766 -28.08 -31.32 3.47
C VAL A 766 -29.07 -32.19 2.72
N ARG A 767 -28.71 -32.59 1.50
CA ARG A 767 -29.54 -33.42 0.60
C ARG A 767 -28.73 -34.54 -0.05
N ASP A 768 -29.37 -35.65 -0.36
CA ASP A 768 -28.78 -36.72 -1.17
C ASP A 768 -28.93 -36.47 -2.69
N SER A 769 -28.51 -37.43 -3.51
CA SER A 769 -28.62 -37.40 -4.97
C SER A 769 -30.06 -37.38 -5.48
N THR A 770 -31.05 -37.77 -4.67
CA THR A 770 -32.49 -37.72 -5.00
C THR A 770 -33.14 -36.39 -4.61
N GLY A 771 -32.40 -35.50 -3.95
CA GLY A 771 -32.91 -34.25 -3.40
C GLY A 771 -33.65 -34.42 -2.07
N ARG A 772 -33.61 -35.62 -1.47
CA ARG A 772 -34.22 -35.88 -0.17
C ARG A 772 -33.51 -35.08 0.92
N TRP A 773 -34.30 -34.46 1.81
CA TRP A 773 -33.79 -33.77 2.99
C TRP A 773 -33.16 -34.76 3.98
N LEU A 774 -31.91 -34.49 4.35
CA LEU A 774 -31.17 -35.27 5.36
C LEU A 774 -30.99 -34.48 6.66
N GLY A 775 -30.99 -33.15 6.60
CA GLY A 775 -30.89 -32.26 7.75
C GLY A 775 -30.75 -30.81 7.33
N GLY A 776 -31.01 -29.89 8.25
CA GLY A 776 -30.78 -28.46 8.05
C GLY A 776 -30.22 -27.79 9.27
N VAL A 777 -29.64 -26.61 9.07
CA VAL A 777 -29.13 -25.76 10.14
C VAL A 777 -29.53 -24.33 9.86
N VAL A 778 -29.97 -23.64 10.90
CA VAL A 778 -30.21 -22.20 10.90
C VAL A 778 -29.49 -21.59 12.09
N ALA A 779 -28.90 -20.42 11.89
CA ALA A 779 -28.26 -19.69 12.98
C ALA A 779 -28.61 -18.20 12.89
N ASN A 780 -29.25 -17.69 13.94
CA ASN A 780 -29.43 -16.26 14.11
C ASN A 780 -28.11 -15.68 14.67
N LEU A 781 -27.37 -14.99 13.81
CA LEU A 781 -26.05 -14.41 14.12
C LEU A 781 -26.17 -13.02 14.75
N GLY A 782 -27.39 -12.51 14.92
CA GLY A 782 -27.63 -11.18 15.41
C GLY A 782 -27.19 -10.13 14.41
N TYR A 783 -26.00 -9.54 14.54
CA TYR A 783 -25.55 -8.41 13.72
C TYR A 783 -24.19 -8.72 13.11
N ALA A 784 -24.15 -8.90 11.79
CA ALA A 784 -22.95 -9.30 11.07
C ALA A 784 -22.89 -8.66 9.67
N THR A 785 -21.79 -8.91 8.95
CA THR A 785 -21.70 -8.63 7.51
C THR A 785 -22.19 -9.84 6.72
N ALA A 786 -22.57 -9.64 5.45
CA ALA A 786 -22.96 -10.74 4.57
C ALA A 786 -21.86 -11.82 4.49
N VAL A 787 -20.60 -11.41 4.29
CA VAL A 787 -19.45 -12.33 4.24
C VAL A 787 -19.28 -13.14 5.52
N LEU A 788 -19.46 -12.51 6.70
CA LEU A 788 -19.35 -13.24 7.96
C LEU A 788 -20.51 -14.24 8.13
N ALA A 789 -21.72 -13.87 7.69
CA ALA A 789 -22.88 -14.74 7.74
C ALA A 789 -22.74 -15.97 6.83
N GLU A 790 -22.29 -15.75 5.60
CA GLU A 790 -22.07 -16.84 4.65
C GLU A 790 -20.97 -17.81 5.16
N LEU A 791 -19.87 -17.31 5.75
CA LEU A 791 -18.82 -18.15 6.33
C LEU A 791 -19.32 -18.99 7.51
N TRP A 792 -20.16 -18.41 8.37
CA TRP A 792 -20.80 -19.16 9.46
C TRP A 792 -21.75 -20.22 8.94
N ALA A 793 -22.47 -19.96 7.84
CA ALA A 793 -23.33 -20.95 7.20
C ALA A 793 -22.54 -22.16 6.72
N ILE A 794 -21.36 -21.94 6.11
CA ILE A 794 -20.45 -23.02 5.73
C ILE A 794 -19.95 -23.79 6.95
N TYR A 795 -19.49 -23.09 7.99
CA TYR A 795 -18.97 -23.75 9.19
C TYR A 795 -20.02 -24.63 9.89
N TYR A 796 -21.21 -24.09 10.15
CA TYR A 796 -22.30 -24.83 10.79
C TYR A 796 -22.85 -25.93 9.90
N GLY A 797 -22.90 -25.72 8.58
CA GLY A 797 -23.27 -26.75 7.63
C GLY A 797 -22.30 -27.92 7.64
N LEU A 798 -20.98 -27.66 7.68
CA LEU A 798 -19.97 -28.71 7.79
C LEU A 798 -20.10 -29.48 9.11
N GLU A 799 -20.35 -28.79 10.21
CA GLU A 799 -20.59 -29.43 11.50
C GLU A 799 -21.80 -30.37 11.48
N LEU A 800 -22.92 -29.91 10.89
CA LEU A 800 -24.11 -30.74 10.71
C LEU A 800 -23.81 -32.00 9.89
N VAL A 801 -23.18 -31.87 8.72
CA VAL A 801 -22.86 -33.02 7.85
C VAL A 801 -21.96 -34.03 8.58
N TRP A 802 -20.97 -33.55 9.32
CA TRP A 802 -20.08 -34.40 10.10
C TRP A 802 -20.84 -35.18 11.18
N ASN A 803 -21.73 -34.50 11.92
CA ASN A 803 -22.55 -35.06 12.99
C ASN A 803 -23.58 -36.07 12.47
N LEU A 804 -24.12 -35.86 11.26
CA LEU A 804 -24.99 -36.81 10.58
C LEU A 804 -24.25 -38.08 10.09
N GLY A 805 -22.92 -38.14 10.23
CA GLY A 805 -22.12 -39.33 9.90
C GLY A 805 -21.65 -39.41 8.45
N PHE A 806 -21.92 -38.40 7.62
CA PHE A 806 -21.48 -38.40 6.22
C PHE A 806 -19.99 -38.03 6.11
N ARG A 807 -19.29 -38.67 5.15
CA ARG A 807 -17.84 -38.48 4.91
C ARG A 807 -17.50 -38.15 3.46
N VAL A 808 -18.50 -37.93 2.61
CA VAL A 808 -18.32 -37.54 1.21
C VAL A 808 -19.33 -36.43 0.90
N VAL A 809 -18.86 -35.19 0.83
CA VAL A 809 -19.72 -34.00 0.76
C VAL A 809 -19.31 -33.03 -0.35
N LYS A 810 -20.32 -32.53 -1.06
CA LYS A 810 -20.19 -31.42 -2.00
C LYS A 810 -20.83 -30.16 -1.41
N ILE A 811 -20.05 -29.11 -1.21
CA ILE A 811 -20.51 -27.82 -0.69
C ILE A 811 -20.86 -26.92 -1.88
N ALA A 812 -22.04 -26.31 -1.84
CA ALA A 812 -22.53 -25.37 -2.84
C ALA A 812 -22.93 -24.05 -2.16
N THR A 813 -22.18 -22.99 -2.48
CA THR A 813 -22.44 -21.59 -2.08
C THR A 813 -22.58 -20.72 -3.34
N ASP A 814 -23.38 -19.66 -3.28
CA ASP A 814 -23.50 -18.67 -4.35
C ASP A 814 -22.53 -17.49 -4.25
N SER A 815 -21.60 -17.55 -3.29
CA SER A 815 -20.57 -16.54 -3.10
C SER A 815 -19.20 -16.99 -3.60
N LYS A 816 -18.79 -16.48 -4.77
CA LYS A 816 -17.43 -16.70 -5.31
C LYS A 816 -16.34 -16.16 -4.39
N LEU A 817 -16.63 -15.08 -3.67
CA LEU A 817 -15.68 -14.45 -2.76
C LEU A 817 -15.28 -15.43 -1.65
N GLU A 818 -16.24 -16.14 -1.07
CA GLU A 818 -15.98 -17.11 -0.01
C GLU A 818 -15.15 -18.31 -0.46
N LEU A 819 -15.47 -18.85 -1.64
CA LEU A 819 -14.71 -19.95 -2.20
C LEU A 819 -13.25 -19.56 -2.39
N GLN A 820 -13.00 -18.35 -2.90
CA GLN A 820 -11.66 -17.78 -2.96
C GLN A 820 -11.05 -17.64 -1.56
N LEU A 821 -11.82 -17.14 -0.59
CA LEU A 821 -11.37 -16.97 0.80
C LEU A 821 -11.00 -18.30 1.47
N ILE A 822 -11.70 -19.39 1.18
CA ILE A 822 -11.45 -20.71 1.76
C ILE A 822 -10.24 -21.37 1.08
N GLN A 823 -10.17 -21.30 -0.26
CA GLN A 823 -9.14 -21.96 -1.07
C GLN A 823 -7.77 -21.29 -1.00
N GLU A 824 -7.71 -19.95 -0.94
CA GLU A 824 -6.45 -19.22 -0.88
C GLU A 824 -5.85 -19.25 0.53
N ARG A 825 -4.56 -19.55 0.69
CA ARG A 825 -3.88 -19.35 1.98
C ARG A 825 -3.83 -17.85 2.29
N HIS A 826 -4.57 -17.43 3.31
CA HIS A 826 -4.57 -16.04 3.78
C HIS A 826 -3.62 -15.82 4.95
N ASP A 827 -3.18 -14.57 5.06
CA ASP A 827 -2.36 -14.06 6.15
C ASP A 827 -3.20 -14.06 7.45
N PRO A 828 -2.65 -14.45 8.61
CA PRO A 828 -3.36 -14.43 9.90
C PRO A 828 -4.01 -13.08 10.26
N ILE A 829 -3.60 -11.99 9.61
CA ILE A 829 -4.16 -10.64 9.77
C ILE A 829 -5.51 -10.42 9.07
N HIS A 830 -6.11 -11.40 8.39
CA HIS A 830 -7.44 -11.21 7.78
C HIS A 830 -8.53 -11.05 8.88
N PRO A 831 -9.53 -10.16 8.75
CA PRO A 831 -10.55 -9.96 9.80
C PRO A 831 -11.40 -11.19 10.15
N HIS A 832 -11.47 -12.16 9.22
CA HIS A 832 -12.17 -13.43 9.40
C HIS A 832 -11.20 -14.63 9.51
N ALA A 833 -9.93 -14.38 9.83
CA ALA A 833 -8.89 -15.42 9.85
C ALA A 833 -9.23 -16.57 10.80
N THR A 834 -9.84 -16.29 11.96
CA THR A 834 -10.23 -17.32 12.94
C THR A 834 -11.25 -18.28 12.33
N LEU A 835 -12.39 -17.78 11.84
CA LEU A 835 -13.44 -18.60 11.23
C LEU A 835 -12.95 -19.36 9.98
N LEU A 836 -12.13 -18.71 9.13
CA LEU A 836 -11.52 -19.38 7.97
C LEU A 836 -10.60 -20.55 8.38
N SER A 837 -9.88 -20.40 9.49
CA SER A 837 -9.04 -21.48 10.02
C SER A 837 -9.88 -22.63 10.58
N LEU A 838 -10.99 -22.33 11.25
CA LEU A 838 -11.96 -23.33 11.70
C LEU A 838 -12.55 -24.12 10.52
N ILE A 839 -13.01 -23.43 9.47
CA ILE A 839 -13.56 -24.05 8.24
C ILE A 839 -12.52 -24.95 7.56
N ARG A 840 -11.30 -24.44 7.33
CA ARG A 840 -10.25 -25.23 6.67
C ARG A 840 -9.88 -26.47 7.45
N ARG A 841 -9.87 -26.38 8.78
CA ARG A 841 -9.61 -27.54 9.64
C ARG A 841 -10.73 -28.57 9.56
N LYS A 842 -12.00 -28.14 9.55
CA LYS A 842 -13.14 -29.05 9.31
C LYS A 842 -13.01 -29.72 7.95
N ILE A 843 -12.69 -28.97 6.89
CA ILE A 843 -12.46 -29.51 5.56
C ILE A 843 -11.31 -30.53 5.55
N GLY A 844 -10.25 -30.30 6.33
CA GLY A 844 -9.09 -31.19 6.45
C GLY A 844 -9.26 -32.39 7.40
N GLN A 845 -10.47 -32.67 7.90
CA GLN A 845 -10.76 -33.89 8.65
C GLN A 845 -10.78 -35.13 7.74
N ASP A 846 -10.99 -36.31 8.33
CA ASP A 846 -11.04 -37.59 7.61
C ASP A 846 -12.35 -37.76 6.82
N TRP A 847 -12.51 -36.98 5.75
CA TRP A 847 -13.62 -37.02 4.80
C TRP A 847 -13.24 -36.38 3.46
N LEU A 848 -13.99 -36.69 2.40
CA LEU A 848 -13.81 -36.09 1.07
C LEU A 848 -14.75 -34.89 0.91
N VAL A 849 -14.16 -33.71 0.70
CA VAL A 849 -14.90 -32.44 0.52
C VAL A 849 -14.63 -31.85 -0.86
N SER A 850 -15.70 -31.50 -1.58
CA SER A 850 -15.64 -30.74 -2.83
C SER A 850 -16.34 -29.40 -2.67
N LEU A 851 -15.67 -28.31 -3.06
CA LEU A 851 -16.20 -26.94 -3.00
C LEU A 851 -16.67 -26.52 -4.41
N SER A 852 -17.92 -26.06 -4.52
CA SER A 852 -18.49 -25.63 -5.80
C SER A 852 -19.28 -24.33 -5.67
N HIS A 853 -19.20 -23.51 -6.72
CA HIS A 853 -20.04 -22.32 -6.86
C HIS A 853 -21.34 -22.70 -7.55
N THR A 854 -22.47 -22.32 -6.96
CA THR A 854 -23.78 -22.33 -7.62
C THR A 854 -24.23 -20.88 -7.84
N TYR A 855 -25.20 -20.62 -8.71
CA TYR A 855 -25.80 -19.29 -8.81
C TYR A 855 -26.99 -19.20 -7.85
N ARG A 856 -27.40 -17.97 -7.49
CA ARG A 856 -28.48 -17.72 -6.52
C ARG A 856 -29.77 -18.47 -6.84
N GLU A 857 -30.10 -18.61 -8.12
CA GLU A 857 -31.28 -19.32 -8.61
C GLU A 857 -31.23 -20.83 -8.27
N GLY A 858 -30.03 -21.43 -8.24
CA GLY A 858 -29.80 -22.82 -7.81
C GLY A 858 -29.48 -22.97 -6.32
N ASN A 859 -29.57 -21.89 -5.53
CA ASN A 859 -29.33 -21.88 -4.08
C ASN A 859 -30.53 -21.33 -3.27
N ARG A 860 -31.71 -21.24 -3.88
CA ARG A 860 -32.92 -20.61 -3.29
C ARG A 860 -33.31 -21.20 -1.94
N ALA A 861 -33.18 -22.51 -1.75
CA ALA A 861 -33.51 -23.16 -0.48
C ALA A 861 -32.59 -22.69 0.67
N ALA A 862 -31.28 -22.54 0.41
CA ALA A 862 -30.36 -22.02 1.41
C ALA A 862 -30.59 -20.53 1.68
N ASP A 863 -30.86 -19.72 0.64
CA ASP A 863 -31.22 -18.29 0.77
C ASP A 863 -32.51 -18.06 1.55
N TRP A 864 -33.47 -18.99 1.45
CA TRP A 864 -34.66 -18.95 2.28
C TRP A 864 -34.33 -19.28 3.74
N LEU A 865 -33.54 -20.32 4.01
CA LEU A 865 -33.14 -20.70 5.37
C LEU A 865 -32.33 -19.61 6.08
N SER A 866 -31.40 -18.97 5.36
CA SER A 866 -30.57 -17.90 5.92
C SER A 866 -31.42 -16.72 6.38
N LYS A 867 -32.45 -16.33 5.62
CA LYS A 867 -33.43 -15.29 6.00
C LYS A 867 -34.37 -15.75 7.12
N HIS A 868 -34.83 -17.00 7.06
CA HIS A 868 -35.75 -17.56 8.04
C HIS A 868 -35.10 -17.73 9.42
N SER A 869 -33.77 -17.85 9.48
CA SER A 869 -33.03 -17.95 10.74
C SER A 869 -33.29 -16.76 11.69
N LEU A 870 -33.65 -15.58 11.18
CA LEU A 870 -33.95 -14.39 12.00
C LEU A 870 -35.21 -14.54 12.87
N VAL A 871 -36.07 -15.52 12.60
CA VAL A 871 -37.25 -15.84 13.42
C VAL A 871 -36.85 -16.59 14.70
N TYR A 872 -35.69 -17.25 14.70
CA TYR A 872 -35.19 -18.00 15.85
C TYR A 872 -34.53 -17.07 16.87
N PRO A 873 -34.51 -17.43 18.16
CA PRO A 873 -33.68 -16.73 19.15
C PRO A 873 -32.19 -16.81 18.76
N TYR A 874 -31.33 -15.99 19.38
CA TYR A 874 -29.90 -16.02 19.07
C TYR A 874 -29.28 -17.40 19.27
N GLY A 875 -28.44 -17.82 18.34
CA GLY A 875 -27.76 -19.13 18.38
C GLY A 875 -28.03 -20.01 17.16
N LYS A 876 -27.44 -21.22 17.21
CA LYS A 876 -27.53 -22.27 16.18
C LYS A 876 -28.63 -23.28 16.53
N TYR A 877 -29.42 -23.66 15.53
CA TYR A 877 -30.47 -24.68 15.64
C TYR A 877 -30.35 -25.68 14.49
N GLU A 878 -30.39 -26.96 14.81
CA GLU A 878 -30.42 -28.05 13.83
C GLU A 878 -31.87 -28.50 13.59
N LEU A 879 -32.20 -28.73 12.33
CA LEU A 879 -33.55 -29.03 11.85
C LEU A 879 -33.60 -30.45 11.30
N ALA A 880 -34.32 -31.33 11.99
CA ALA A 880 -34.53 -32.70 11.55
C ALA A 880 -35.44 -32.79 10.31
N ALA A 881 -36.36 -31.83 10.15
CA ALA A 881 -37.32 -31.77 9.04
C ALA A 881 -37.32 -30.37 8.39
N PRO A 882 -37.67 -30.27 7.09
CA PRO A 882 -37.71 -28.98 6.41
C PRO A 882 -38.88 -28.12 6.92
N PRO A 883 -38.66 -26.83 7.21
CA PRO A 883 -39.73 -25.87 7.48
C PRO A 883 -40.82 -25.85 6.41
N THR A 884 -42.09 -25.77 6.81
CA THR A 884 -43.26 -25.85 5.92
C THR A 884 -43.20 -24.83 4.78
N GLY A 885 -42.71 -23.61 5.06
CA GLY A 885 -42.58 -22.54 4.06
C GLY A 885 -41.57 -22.80 2.94
N MET A 886 -40.68 -23.78 3.10
CA MET A 886 -39.63 -24.11 2.12
C MET A 886 -39.97 -25.34 1.26
N ILE A 887 -41.00 -26.12 1.60
CA ILE A 887 -41.31 -27.38 0.92
C ILE A 887 -41.47 -27.19 -0.59
N HIS A 888 -42.09 -26.10 -1.03
CA HIS A 888 -42.25 -25.77 -2.45
C HIS A 888 -40.89 -25.59 -3.17
N LEU A 889 -39.89 -24.97 -2.54
CA LEU A 889 -38.55 -24.80 -3.11
C LEU A 889 -37.83 -26.13 -3.28
N LEU A 890 -38.01 -27.06 -2.33
CA LEU A 890 -37.43 -28.40 -2.44
C LEU A 890 -38.10 -29.20 -3.56
N GLN A 891 -39.41 -29.04 -3.74
CA GLN A 891 -40.14 -29.66 -4.85
C GLN A 891 -39.72 -29.09 -6.20
N ASP A 892 -39.51 -27.77 -6.30
CA ASP A 892 -38.98 -27.12 -7.49
C ASP A 892 -37.60 -27.69 -7.87
N ASP A 893 -36.71 -27.84 -6.88
CA ASP A 893 -35.37 -28.38 -7.06
C ASP A 893 -35.41 -29.85 -7.55
N VAL A 894 -36.26 -30.69 -6.96
CA VAL A 894 -36.43 -32.10 -7.37
C VAL A 894 -37.07 -32.23 -8.76
N ARG A 895 -37.95 -31.29 -9.14
CA ARG A 895 -38.56 -31.22 -10.47
C ARG A 895 -37.63 -30.64 -11.54
N GLY A 896 -36.45 -30.16 -11.15
CA GLY A 896 -35.46 -29.59 -12.07
C GLY A 896 -35.89 -28.24 -12.64
N ILE A 897 -36.64 -27.42 -11.88
CA ILE A 897 -37.03 -26.08 -12.34
C ILE A 897 -35.80 -25.20 -12.49
N THR A 898 -35.69 -24.53 -13.65
CA THR A 898 -34.58 -23.63 -14.00
C THR A 898 -35.06 -22.20 -14.22
N PHE A 899 -34.12 -21.26 -14.09
CA PHE A 899 -34.33 -19.83 -14.31
C PHE A 899 -33.27 -19.28 -15.26
N GLU A 900 -33.66 -18.45 -16.22
CA GLU A 900 -32.74 -17.88 -17.19
C GLU A 900 -31.81 -16.83 -16.56
N ARG A 901 -30.50 -16.97 -16.77
CA ARG A 901 -29.48 -15.99 -16.34
C ARG A 901 -28.43 -15.77 -17.42
N GLN A 902 -28.03 -14.50 -17.60
CA GLN A 902 -26.89 -14.14 -18.45
C GLN A 902 -25.56 -14.40 -17.70
N ILE A 903 -24.82 -15.44 -18.10
CA ILE A 903 -23.55 -15.82 -17.49
C ILE A 903 -22.36 -15.58 -18.42
N VAL A 904 -21.17 -15.42 -17.85
CA VAL A 904 -19.91 -15.31 -18.62
C VAL A 904 -19.53 -16.68 -19.18
N ALA A 905 -19.32 -16.79 -20.49
CA ALA A 905 -18.81 -18.00 -21.13
C ALA A 905 -17.42 -18.35 -20.56
N ASN A 906 -17.32 -19.43 -19.78
CA ASN A 906 -16.05 -19.95 -19.30
C ASN A 906 -15.36 -20.74 -20.43
N SER A 907 -14.09 -20.46 -20.68
CA SER A 907 -13.25 -21.16 -21.67
C SER A 907 -12.83 -22.57 -21.22
N SER A 908 -13.65 -23.28 -20.45
CA SER A 908 -13.32 -24.57 -19.83
C SER A 908 -14.35 -25.67 -20.07
N SER A 909 -15.25 -25.51 -21.03
CA SER A 909 -16.21 -26.55 -21.46
C SER A 909 -16.04 -26.97 -22.92
N LEU A 910 -14.86 -26.75 -23.49
CA LEU A 910 -14.40 -27.35 -24.75
C LEU A 910 -13.10 -28.10 -24.49
N SER A 911 -13.22 -29.26 -23.84
CA SER A 911 -12.24 -30.36 -23.89
C SER A 911 -12.92 -31.64 -23.46
#